data_AF-A0A3B6TF23-F1
#
_entry.id   AF-A0A3B6TF23-F1
#
_cell.length_a   1.000
_cell.length_b   1.000
_cell.length_c   1.000
_cell.angle_alpha   90.00
_cell.angle_beta   90.00
_cell.angle_gamma   90.00
#
_symmetry.space_group_name_H-M   'P 1'
#
loop_
_entity.id
_entity.type
_entity.pdbx_description
1 polymer ?
#
loop_
_entity_poly.entity_id
_entity_poly.type
_entity_poly.pdbx_seq_one_letter_code
_entity_poly.pdbx_strand_id
1 'polypeptide(L)'
;MRSSIATYRESLSRLAGEVDDATADEIPAPWPSRRGDHAPTPPSSGRRRRYTRPDPAEPDEEQLVKLREENGSLRRSMESSNYKAVSGNSNGTLQRSPSRMQRNTDQEKTSSVLKQNGYGGGASQVIQKNGPHPLPVHYKGDALVEERAYFASKQASLENEIKQLKQQLRCYSNKEDDTTRRLEDENKRNEFLQQQLNELKVDKEMVATTMEELHKELSEKKAELRCLQDELSTRDNERASDGSLQSLRSMVMALQKENSDLKIAKGSLYEELVNMESTTQKVDNSTSDVDNFSDVEKVKDEMASLKKALQGAFHERDRALQNLSRLKQHLLDKDLEDQEKMDEDSKVIEELRAICEQQRAHIVQLERALKVEMTKQEESKKTINDERSRSNEQIEDLQYKLANCMNALESKDQELLNLQSALGQYYAESEAKERLGDDLAMAREALAKLSESLKVANQGIEISRREKDEVVAKLSQAEKMLADGKRSLQKLEDDNSRLRHALEQSMTTVNRMSLDSDNSVDRRIVIKLLVTYFQRNHSKEVLDLMVRMLGFSEEDKQRIGSAQSNVGKVVVRGVLGLPGRLVGGLVGGNSAGKSTHAPQDNQSFADLWVDFLLKETEEREKQKASEAAARLSHEENQTTSRSASNLQASQHIANPGLSTKPHQFDRPDSDEFRMVPLAPMYTSMQTPLK
;
A
#
# COMPACT_ATOMS: atom_id res chain seq x y z
N MET A 1 -17.40 -12.57 -34.96
CA MET A 1 -16.61 -11.31 -34.91
C MET A 1 -16.87 -10.44 -36.13
N ARG A 2 -16.16 -10.55 -37.27
CA ARG A 2 -16.35 -9.58 -38.39
C ARG A 2 -17.80 -9.54 -38.94
N SER A 3 -18.46 -10.70 -39.06
CA SER A 3 -19.90 -10.79 -39.36
C SER A 3 -20.77 -10.10 -38.30
N SER A 4 -20.52 -10.40 -37.03
CA SER A 4 -21.22 -9.84 -35.86
C SER A 4 -21.17 -8.31 -35.80
N ILE A 5 -20.06 -7.70 -36.23
CA ILE A 5 -19.89 -6.24 -36.28
C ILE A 5 -20.67 -5.63 -37.45
N ALA A 6 -20.76 -6.34 -38.59
CA ALA A 6 -21.57 -5.90 -39.73
C ALA A 6 -23.08 -5.91 -39.37
N THR A 7 -23.57 -6.99 -38.74
CA THR A 7 -24.97 -7.06 -38.30
C THR A 7 -25.30 -5.99 -37.25
N TYR A 8 -24.40 -5.71 -36.30
CA TYR A 8 -24.61 -4.62 -35.33
C TYR A 8 -24.68 -3.23 -35.99
N ARG A 9 -23.87 -2.98 -37.03
CA ARG A 9 -23.99 -1.75 -37.83
C ARG A 9 -25.32 -1.66 -38.57
N GLU A 10 -25.77 -2.75 -39.18
CA GLU A 10 -27.05 -2.80 -39.89
C GLU A 10 -28.24 -2.57 -38.94
N SER A 11 -28.19 -3.13 -37.72
CA SER A 11 -29.17 -2.84 -36.66
C SER A 11 -29.19 -1.37 -36.27
N LEU A 12 -28.01 -0.75 -36.05
CA LEU A 12 -27.91 0.67 -35.69
C LEU A 12 -28.38 1.60 -36.83
N SER A 13 -28.09 1.27 -38.10
CA SER A 13 -28.57 2.04 -39.24
C SER A 13 -30.08 1.95 -39.45
N ARG A 14 -30.74 0.84 -39.05
CA ARG A 14 -32.21 0.78 -39.01
C ARG A 14 -32.77 1.63 -37.88
N LEU A 15 -32.21 1.50 -36.67
CA LEU A 15 -32.69 2.24 -35.50
C LEU A 15 -32.55 3.77 -35.67
N ALA A 16 -31.55 4.23 -36.41
CA ALA A 16 -31.42 5.65 -36.75
C ALA A 16 -32.52 6.14 -37.71
N GLY A 17 -32.84 5.35 -38.76
CA GLY A 17 -33.89 5.72 -39.72
C GLY A 17 -35.31 5.70 -39.14
N GLU A 18 -35.53 4.94 -38.07
CA GLU A 18 -36.83 4.83 -37.38
C GLU A 18 -37.09 5.99 -36.38
N VAL A 19 -36.09 6.86 -36.16
CA VAL A 19 -36.22 8.07 -35.30
C VAL A 19 -36.55 9.32 -36.13
N ASP A 20 -35.99 9.47 -37.33
CA ASP A 20 -36.18 10.68 -38.16
C ASP A 20 -37.62 10.84 -38.69
N ASP A 21 -38.35 9.74 -38.92
CA ASP A 21 -39.75 9.75 -39.39
C ASP A 21 -40.76 10.10 -38.26
N ALA A 22 -40.34 10.17 -36.99
CA ALA A 22 -41.23 10.32 -35.84
C ALA A 22 -41.44 11.78 -35.36
N THR A 23 -40.66 12.74 -35.86
CA THR A 23 -40.64 14.14 -35.36
C THR A 23 -41.37 15.15 -36.26
N ALA A 24 -42.31 14.68 -37.09
CA ALA A 24 -42.89 15.45 -38.19
C ALA A 24 -44.40 15.77 -38.06
N ASP A 25 -44.92 16.02 -36.84
CA ASP A 25 -46.23 16.65 -36.69
C ASP A 25 -46.40 17.47 -35.38
N GLU A 26 -47.42 18.34 -35.36
CA GLU A 26 -47.90 19.21 -34.27
C GLU A 26 -46.90 20.17 -33.56
N ILE A 27 -46.79 21.41 -34.09
CA ILE A 27 -46.35 22.60 -33.33
C ILE A 27 -47.52 23.58 -33.14
N PRO A 28 -48.05 23.75 -31.92
CA PRO A 28 -49.05 24.79 -31.63
C PRO A 28 -48.43 26.19 -31.53
N ALA A 29 -48.97 27.16 -32.26
CA ALA A 29 -48.47 28.54 -32.27
C ALA A 29 -48.98 29.38 -31.06
N PRO A 30 -48.14 30.24 -30.44
CA PRO A 30 -48.56 31.11 -29.35
C PRO A 30 -49.36 32.33 -29.86
N TRP A 31 -50.51 32.60 -29.23
CA TRP A 31 -51.35 33.77 -29.50
C TRP A 31 -51.10 34.92 -28.50
N PRO A 32 -51.44 36.19 -28.83
CA PRO A 32 -50.61 37.32 -28.39
C PRO A 32 -51.16 38.18 -27.24
N SER A 33 -50.21 38.80 -26.52
CA SER A 33 -50.23 40.15 -25.94
C SER A 33 -51.47 40.68 -25.20
N ARG A 34 -51.26 41.08 -23.94
CA ARG A 34 -51.87 42.31 -23.40
C ARG A 34 -50.84 43.19 -22.70
N ARG A 35 -50.73 44.44 -23.15
CA ARG A 35 -50.05 45.52 -22.43
C ARG A 35 -50.89 45.96 -21.24
N GLY A 36 -50.23 46.46 -20.20
CA GLY A 36 -50.84 47.05 -19.01
C GLY A 36 -49.81 47.86 -18.24
N ASP A 37 -49.39 49.00 -18.80
CA ASP A 37 -48.60 49.99 -18.06
C ASP A 37 -49.43 50.54 -16.88
N HIS A 38 -48.79 50.71 -15.72
CA HIS A 38 -48.90 51.87 -14.81
C HIS A 38 -48.29 51.57 -13.43
N ALA A 39 -47.17 52.23 -13.10
CA ALA A 39 -46.74 52.41 -11.71
C ALA A 39 -47.57 53.53 -11.04
N PRO A 40 -47.63 53.59 -9.69
CA PRO A 40 -46.61 54.42 -9.02
C PRO A 40 -46.11 53.91 -7.65
N THR A 41 -44.85 54.21 -7.37
CA THR A 41 -44.24 54.31 -6.03
C THR A 41 -44.24 55.77 -5.54
N PRO A 42 -43.95 56.09 -4.26
CA PRO A 42 -43.95 55.31 -3.01
C PRO A 42 -44.88 55.97 -1.94
N PRO A 43 -44.72 55.77 -0.61
CA PRO A 43 -43.64 56.47 0.11
C PRO A 43 -42.90 55.61 1.16
N SER A 44 -41.68 56.05 1.50
CA SER A 44 -40.92 55.53 2.64
C SER A 44 -41.59 55.91 3.97
N SER A 45 -41.68 54.96 4.91
CA SER A 45 -41.82 55.28 6.33
C SER A 45 -40.98 54.34 7.20
N GLY A 46 -39.93 54.89 7.82
CA GLY A 46 -39.02 54.11 8.65
C GLY A 46 -39.59 53.87 10.05
N ARG A 47 -39.87 52.60 10.41
CA ARG A 47 -40.04 52.20 11.81
C ARG A 47 -39.12 51.05 12.18
N ARG A 48 -38.02 51.39 12.88
CA ARG A 48 -37.32 50.45 13.76
C ARG A 48 -38.31 49.96 14.83
N ARG A 49 -38.79 48.72 14.73
CA ARG A 49 -39.23 47.95 15.89
C ARG A 49 -38.19 46.88 16.19
N ARG A 50 -37.66 46.88 17.40
CA ARG A 50 -37.04 45.67 17.95
C ARG A 50 -38.17 44.69 18.21
N TYR A 51 -38.05 43.46 17.73
CA TYR A 51 -38.78 42.34 18.30
C TYR A 51 -37.81 41.53 19.13
N THR A 52 -38.15 41.33 20.41
CA THR A 52 -37.42 40.46 21.31
C THR A 52 -37.65 39.01 20.86
N ARG A 53 -36.58 38.27 20.63
CA ARG A 53 -36.65 36.84 20.31
C ARG A 53 -37.08 36.07 21.58
N PRO A 54 -38.12 35.22 21.51
CA PRO A 54 -38.30 34.13 22.48
C PRO A 54 -37.33 33.00 22.12
N ASP A 55 -36.62 32.46 23.10
CA ASP A 55 -35.65 31.38 22.85
C ASP A 55 -36.35 30.03 22.59
N PRO A 56 -36.01 29.33 21.49
CA PRO A 56 -36.12 27.89 21.42
C PRO A 56 -34.92 27.23 22.13
N ALA A 57 -35.09 26.03 22.68
CA ALA A 57 -34.07 25.37 23.49
C ALA A 57 -32.76 25.05 22.74
N GLU A 58 -31.66 25.10 23.50
CA GLU A 58 -30.29 24.66 23.15
C GLU A 58 -30.23 23.27 22.49
N PRO A 59 -29.43 23.15 21.42
CA PRO A 59 -28.73 21.91 21.10
C PRO A 59 -27.24 22.15 20.80
N ASP A 60 -26.37 21.74 21.73
CA ASP A 60 -24.95 21.45 21.50
C ASP A 60 -24.11 22.55 20.80
N GLU A 61 -24.25 23.82 21.19
CA GLU A 61 -23.33 24.88 20.69
C GLU A 61 -21.86 24.55 20.98
N GLU A 62 -21.55 23.88 22.10
CA GLU A 62 -20.19 23.40 22.39
C GLU A 62 -19.64 22.43 21.34
N GLN A 63 -20.47 21.53 20.78
CA GLN A 63 -20.04 20.61 19.72
C GLN A 63 -19.83 21.35 18.40
N LEU A 64 -20.68 22.33 18.08
CA LEU A 64 -20.54 23.17 16.89
C LEU A 64 -19.31 24.11 16.97
N VAL A 65 -19.02 24.67 18.14
CA VAL A 65 -17.79 25.43 18.41
C VAL A 65 -16.57 24.53 18.30
N LYS A 66 -16.59 23.35 18.93
CA LYS A 66 -15.49 22.38 18.87
C LYS A 66 -15.24 21.87 17.45
N LEU A 67 -16.26 21.54 16.68
CA LEU A 67 -16.14 21.17 15.26
C LEU A 67 -15.65 22.34 14.41
N ARG A 68 -16.03 23.59 14.72
CA ARG A 68 -15.53 24.79 14.02
C ARG A 68 -14.06 25.08 14.35
N GLU A 69 -13.63 24.84 15.58
CA GLU A 69 -12.23 24.96 16.01
C GLU A 69 -11.36 23.80 15.49
N GLU A 70 -11.91 22.59 15.44
CA GLU A 70 -11.28 21.42 14.81
C GLU A 70 -11.13 21.61 13.31
N ASN A 71 -12.18 22.04 12.59
CA ASN A 71 -12.06 22.42 11.18
C ASN A 71 -11.09 23.59 10.98
N GLY A 72 -11.08 24.58 11.88
CA GLY A 72 -10.09 25.66 11.88
C GLY A 72 -8.66 25.20 12.14
N SER A 73 -8.48 24.05 12.82
CA SER A 73 -7.18 23.45 13.11
C SER A 73 -6.72 22.49 12.01
N LEU A 74 -7.63 21.71 11.42
CA LEU A 74 -7.41 20.93 10.21
C LEU A 74 -7.08 21.84 9.02
N ARG A 75 -7.79 22.96 8.85
CA ARG A 75 -7.48 23.96 7.80
C ARG A 75 -6.09 24.57 8.01
N ARG A 76 -5.75 24.97 9.24
CA ARG A 76 -4.38 25.40 9.59
C ARG A 76 -3.34 24.29 9.39
N SER A 77 -3.70 23.02 9.60
CA SER A 77 -2.82 21.87 9.37
C SER A 77 -2.59 21.59 7.88
N MET A 78 -3.61 21.77 7.03
CA MET A 78 -3.51 21.68 5.57
C MET A 78 -2.68 22.83 5.00
N GLU A 79 -2.94 24.07 5.45
CA GLU A 79 -2.12 25.24 5.17
C GLU A 79 -0.66 25.02 5.66
N SER A 80 -0.47 24.29 6.77
CA SER A 80 0.85 23.95 7.32
C SER A 80 1.57 22.80 6.62
N SER A 81 0.84 21.89 5.97
CA SER A 81 1.46 20.90 5.08
C SER A 81 1.92 21.55 3.77
N ASN A 82 1.26 22.63 3.34
CA ASN A 82 1.55 23.28 2.05
C ASN A 82 2.81 24.16 2.08
N TYR A 83 3.19 24.78 3.21
CA TYR A 83 4.36 25.69 3.25
C TYR A 83 5.74 25.00 3.21
N LYS A 84 5.81 23.72 2.81
CA LYS A 84 7.06 23.02 2.46
C LYS A 84 7.18 22.66 0.96
N ALA A 85 6.19 23.00 0.13
CA ALA A 85 6.22 22.75 -1.31
C ALA A 85 6.17 24.06 -2.12
N VAL A 86 7.33 24.47 -2.64
CA VAL A 86 7.54 25.49 -3.71
C VAL A 86 6.97 26.90 -3.45
N SER A 87 7.88 27.85 -3.17
CA SER A 87 7.58 29.29 -3.15
C SER A 87 7.59 29.92 -4.55
N GLY A 88 6.57 30.73 -4.87
CA GLY A 88 6.54 31.72 -5.98
C GLY A 88 5.96 31.16 -7.29
N ASN A 89 4.90 31.73 -7.86
CA ASN A 89 4.71 33.16 -8.14
C ASN A 89 3.21 33.57 -8.24
N SER A 90 2.97 34.88 -8.24
CA SER A 90 1.66 35.51 -8.41
C SER A 90 1.53 36.28 -9.73
N ASN A 91 0.30 36.35 -10.25
CA ASN A 91 -0.23 37.30 -11.27
C ASN A 91 0.28 37.18 -12.72
N GLY A 92 -0.59 37.58 -13.66
CA GLY A 92 -0.15 38.33 -14.85
C GLY A 92 -0.65 37.86 -16.22
N THR A 93 -1.90 38.13 -16.56
CA THR A 93 -2.36 38.10 -17.97
C THR A 93 -1.70 39.24 -18.77
N LEU A 94 -0.95 38.93 -19.85
CA LEU A 94 -1.00 39.70 -21.12
C LEU A 94 -0.26 39.00 -22.28
N GLN A 95 -0.43 39.55 -23.48
CA GLN A 95 0.18 39.10 -24.73
C GLN A 95 1.68 39.41 -24.85
N ARG A 96 2.28 38.83 -25.92
CA ARG A 96 3.24 39.46 -26.86
C ARG A 96 4.73 39.14 -26.66
N SER A 97 5.28 38.36 -27.59
CA SER A 97 6.73 38.20 -27.82
C SER A 97 7.41 39.54 -28.13
N PRO A 98 8.69 39.72 -27.78
CA PRO A 98 9.71 39.59 -28.83
C PRO A 98 11.04 38.97 -28.38
N SER A 99 11.82 38.49 -29.36
CA SER A 99 13.20 38.02 -29.23
C SER A 99 14.20 39.16 -28.98
N ARG A 100 15.40 38.88 -28.42
CA ARG A 100 16.74 39.24 -29.01
C ARG A 100 17.97 38.93 -28.12
N MET A 101 18.71 37.85 -28.44
CA MET A 101 20.19 37.67 -28.30
C MET A 101 20.78 37.74 -26.85
N GLN A 102 22.06 37.45 -26.54
CA GLN A 102 23.30 37.28 -27.32
C GLN A 102 24.26 36.31 -26.57
N ARG A 103 24.59 35.11 -27.08
CA ARG A 103 25.73 34.72 -27.96
C ARG A 103 27.13 34.76 -27.31
N ASN A 104 27.81 33.60 -27.29
CA ASN A 104 29.23 33.38 -27.66
C ASN A 104 29.28 31.97 -28.33
N THR A 105 29.63 31.77 -29.62
CA THR A 105 30.92 31.93 -30.36
C THR A 105 31.98 30.88 -30.00
N ASP A 106 32.70 30.24 -30.94
CA ASP A 106 32.57 30.13 -32.42
C ASP A 106 33.40 28.92 -32.94
N GLN A 107 33.14 28.44 -34.17
CA GLN A 107 34.09 28.52 -35.31
C GLN A 107 33.78 27.54 -36.48
N GLU A 108 33.07 28.06 -37.49
CA GLU A 108 33.29 27.94 -38.95
C GLU A 108 33.67 26.58 -39.60
N LYS A 109 33.04 26.14 -40.72
CA LYS A 109 33.10 26.85 -42.03
C LYS A 109 31.99 26.45 -43.03
N THR A 110 31.50 27.47 -43.75
CA THR A 110 31.00 27.50 -45.15
C THR A 110 30.13 26.34 -45.69
N SER A 111 28.80 26.48 -45.95
CA SER A 111 28.11 27.31 -46.98
C SER A 111 28.27 26.81 -48.44
N SER A 112 27.28 26.81 -49.36
CA SER A 112 25.81 27.09 -49.29
C SER A 112 25.16 27.01 -50.71
N VAL A 113 23.82 27.08 -50.79
CA VAL A 113 22.98 27.49 -51.95
C VAL A 113 22.62 26.48 -53.08
N LEU A 114 21.29 26.43 -53.29
CA LEU A 114 20.40 26.04 -54.40
C LEU A 114 20.89 25.61 -55.82
N LYS A 115 19.97 24.85 -56.46
CA LYS A 115 19.59 24.81 -57.91
C LYS A 115 20.45 24.02 -58.92
N GLN A 116 20.01 22.79 -59.17
CA GLN A 116 19.52 22.29 -60.48
C GLN A 116 20.08 22.98 -61.76
N ASN A 117 21.01 22.31 -62.46
CA ASN A 117 20.89 21.97 -63.90
C ASN A 117 22.12 21.23 -64.48
N GLY A 118 21.86 20.28 -65.40
CA GLY A 118 22.59 20.16 -66.68
C GLY A 118 23.98 19.49 -66.75
N TYR A 119 24.04 18.36 -67.46
CA TYR A 119 25.13 17.86 -68.34
C TYR A 119 26.53 17.51 -67.75
N GLY A 120 27.13 16.44 -68.30
CA GLY A 120 28.52 16.03 -68.05
C GLY A 120 28.75 14.53 -68.30
N GLY A 121 28.88 14.12 -69.57
CA GLY A 121 28.86 12.70 -69.97
C GLY A 121 30.19 11.93 -69.83
N GLY A 122 30.13 10.61 -70.01
CA GLY A 122 31.31 9.72 -70.03
C GLY A 122 31.03 8.29 -69.54
N ALA A 123 31.05 7.21 -70.33
CA ALA A 123 30.75 6.93 -71.73
C ALA A 123 31.10 5.43 -71.94
N SER A 124 30.27 4.72 -72.71
CA SER A 124 30.62 3.55 -73.55
C SER A 124 31.17 2.23 -72.95
N GLN A 125 30.27 1.23 -72.96
CA GLN A 125 30.40 -0.04 -73.70
C GLN A 125 31.71 -0.86 -73.70
N VAL A 126 31.58 -2.09 -73.20
CA VAL A 126 31.71 -3.37 -73.95
C VAL A 126 32.60 -3.36 -75.22
N ILE A 127 33.70 -4.12 -75.17
CA ILE A 127 34.35 -4.72 -76.35
C ILE A 127 34.63 -6.21 -76.04
N GLN A 128 34.34 -7.10 -76.99
CA GLN A 128 34.78 -8.50 -76.99
C GLN A 128 36.01 -8.66 -77.89
N LYS A 129 36.95 -9.57 -77.55
CA LYS A 129 37.25 -10.79 -78.35
C LYS A 129 38.51 -11.57 -77.90
N ASN A 130 38.39 -12.91 -78.06
CA ASN A 130 39.40 -13.91 -78.46
C ASN A 130 40.68 -14.16 -77.63
N GLY A 131 41.01 -15.46 -77.48
CA GLY A 131 42.39 -15.98 -77.55
C GLY A 131 43.00 -16.52 -76.25
N PRO A 132 43.31 -17.83 -76.14
CA PRO A 132 43.96 -18.40 -74.95
C PRO A 132 45.48 -18.62 -75.13
N HIS A 133 46.27 -18.30 -74.11
CA HIS A 133 47.61 -18.88 -73.87
C HIS A 133 47.86 -19.04 -72.35
N PRO A 134 48.46 -20.15 -71.88
CA PRO A 134 48.63 -20.44 -70.45
C PRO A 134 50.06 -20.24 -69.90
N LEU A 135 50.19 -20.40 -68.57
CA LEU A 135 51.42 -20.56 -67.76
C LEU A 135 52.20 -19.26 -67.39
N PRO A 136 52.99 -19.25 -66.29
CA PRO A 136 52.57 -19.57 -64.92
C PRO A 136 53.19 -18.61 -63.84
N VAL A 137 52.97 -18.90 -62.54
CA VAL A 137 53.62 -18.33 -61.32
C VAL A 137 53.40 -16.80 -61.11
N HIS A 138 52.86 -16.30 -59.99
CA HIS A 138 53.29 -16.56 -58.60
C HIS A 138 52.20 -16.36 -57.53
N TYR A 139 52.40 -17.02 -56.38
CA TYR A 139 51.55 -16.99 -55.19
C TYR A 139 51.44 -15.59 -54.54
N LYS A 140 50.44 -14.81 -54.96
CA LYS A 140 49.94 -13.63 -54.21
C LYS A 140 48.45 -13.32 -54.38
N GLY A 141 47.72 -14.13 -55.17
CA GLY A 141 46.28 -13.98 -55.39
C GLY A 141 45.45 -14.38 -54.17
N ASP A 142 45.62 -15.62 -53.70
CA ASP A 142 44.70 -16.21 -52.70
C ASP A 142 44.63 -15.42 -51.40
N ALA A 143 45.76 -14.95 -50.85
CA ALA A 143 45.76 -14.12 -49.64
C ALA A 143 44.95 -12.82 -49.80
N LEU A 144 44.98 -12.18 -50.98
CA LEU A 144 44.20 -10.96 -51.27
C LEU A 144 42.73 -11.27 -51.62
N VAL A 145 42.44 -12.48 -52.10
CA VAL A 145 41.07 -12.96 -52.32
C VAL A 145 40.41 -13.35 -50.99
N GLU A 146 41.14 -14.01 -50.10
CA GLU A 146 40.72 -14.38 -48.75
C GLU A 146 40.57 -13.14 -47.85
N GLU A 147 41.50 -12.20 -47.90
CA GLU A 147 41.37 -10.89 -47.23
C GLU A 147 40.15 -10.12 -47.76
N ARG A 148 39.91 -10.10 -49.08
CA ARG A 148 38.68 -9.51 -49.66
C ARG A 148 37.41 -10.25 -49.23
N ALA A 149 37.42 -11.57 -49.15
CA ALA A 149 36.28 -12.38 -48.69
C ALA A 149 36.00 -12.13 -47.20
N TYR A 150 37.04 -11.99 -46.38
CA TYR A 150 36.94 -11.62 -44.96
C TYR A 150 36.38 -10.20 -44.78
N PHE A 151 36.88 -9.21 -45.54
CA PHE A 151 36.32 -7.86 -45.53
C PHE A 151 34.88 -7.82 -46.03
N ALA A 152 34.53 -8.56 -47.09
CA ALA A 152 33.15 -8.66 -47.58
C ALA A 152 32.22 -9.33 -46.55
N SER A 153 32.69 -10.38 -45.86
CA SER A 153 31.95 -11.03 -44.77
C SER A 153 31.72 -10.08 -43.59
N LYS A 154 32.77 -9.36 -43.17
CA LYS A 154 32.67 -8.34 -42.10
C LYS A 154 31.77 -7.17 -42.50
N GLN A 155 31.83 -6.73 -43.75
CA GLN A 155 30.94 -5.71 -44.31
C GLN A 155 29.48 -6.19 -44.32
N ALA A 156 29.21 -7.42 -44.75
CA ALA A 156 27.87 -8.01 -44.71
C ALA A 156 27.34 -8.19 -43.27
N SER A 157 28.21 -8.53 -42.31
CA SER A 157 27.87 -8.60 -40.89
C SER A 157 27.45 -7.23 -40.35
N LEU A 158 28.25 -6.18 -40.61
CA LEU A 158 27.91 -4.79 -40.24
C LEU A 158 26.66 -4.28 -40.96
N GLU A 159 26.45 -4.65 -42.23
CA GLU A 159 25.23 -4.27 -42.96
C GLU A 159 23.97 -4.95 -42.37
N ASN A 160 24.10 -6.19 -41.89
CA ASN A 160 23.02 -6.90 -41.21
C ASN A 160 22.74 -6.32 -39.81
N GLU A 161 23.77 -5.94 -39.06
CA GLU A 161 23.62 -5.19 -37.80
C GLU A 161 22.92 -3.84 -38.02
N ILE A 162 23.32 -3.09 -39.06
CA ILE A 162 22.66 -1.84 -39.47
C ILE A 162 21.21 -2.07 -39.89
N LYS A 163 20.87 -3.18 -40.56
CA LYS A 163 19.48 -3.56 -40.88
C LYS A 163 18.69 -3.87 -39.62
N GLN A 164 19.27 -4.59 -38.65
CA GLN A 164 18.64 -4.93 -37.38
C GLN A 164 18.38 -3.67 -36.53
N LEU A 165 19.36 -2.78 -36.40
CA LEU A 165 19.20 -1.49 -35.71
C LEU A 165 18.15 -0.60 -36.39
N LYS A 166 18.12 -0.53 -37.72
CA LYS A 166 17.06 0.17 -38.48
C LYS A 166 15.68 -0.47 -38.30
N GLN A 167 15.60 -1.79 -38.12
CA GLN A 167 14.34 -2.46 -37.80
C GLN A 167 13.89 -2.15 -36.37
N GLN A 168 14.80 -2.22 -35.39
CA GLN A 168 14.51 -1.84 -34.01
C GLN A 168 14.06 -0.37 -33.91
N LEU A 169 14.74 0.57 -34.58
CA LEU A 169 14.37 1.98 -34.58
C LEU A 169 12.96 2.21 -35.16
N ARG A 170 12.57 1.52 -36.24
CA ARG A 170 11.19 1.54 -36.74
C ARG A 170 10.20 0.91 -35.74
N CYS A 171 10.57 -0.18 -35.08
CA CYS A 171 9.74 -0.78 -34.04
C CYS A 171 9.60 0.09 -32.78
N TYR A 172 10.54 1.01 -32.51
CA TYR A 172 10.41 2.03 -31.46
C TYR A 172 9.56 3.21 -31.93
N SER A 173 9.82 3.77 -33.12
CA SER A 173 9.00 4.84 -33.73
C SER A 173 7.52 4.45 -33.77
N ASN A 174 7.19 3.26 -34.29
CA ASN A 174 5.80 2.79 -34.36
C ASN A 174 5.15 2.64 -32.96
N LYS A 175 5.93 2.35 -31.90
CA LYS A 175 5.42 2.30 -30.52
C LYS A 175 5.20 3.70 -29.96
N GLU A 176 6.08 4.64 -30.30
CA GLU A 176 5.93 6.06 -29.96
C GLU A 176 4.65 6.60 -30.60
N ASP A 177 4.45 6.37 -31.89
CA ASP A 177 3.23 6.70 -32.66
C ASP A 177 1.96 6.01 -32.12
N ASP A 178 2.07 4.83 -31.50
CA ASP A 178 0.96 4.16 -30.81
C ASP A 178 0.68 4.78 -29.43
N THR A 179 1.72 5.23 -28.71
CA THR A 179 1.54 5.88 -27.39
C THR A 179 1.03 7.32 -27.49
N THR A 180 1.47 8.09 -28.49
CA THR A 180 0.99 9.46 -28.71
C THR A 180 -0.49 9.46 -29.09
N ARG A 181 -0.91 8.57 -29.99
CA ARG A 181 -2.34 8.42 -30.36
C ARG A 181 -3.21 8.00 -29.18
N ARG A 182 -2.75 7.08 -28.32
CA ARG A 182 -3.47 6.73 -27.08
C ARG A 182 -3.61 7.93 -26.15
N LEU A 183 -2.54 8.71 -25.96
CA LEU A 183 -2.58 9.91 -25.12
C LEU A 183 -3.50 10.99 -25.70
N GLU A 184 -3.55 11.14 -27.02
CA GLU A 184 -4.49 12.03 -27.71
C GLU A 184 -5.95 11.58 -27.52
N ASP A 185 -6.22 10.28 -27.60
CA ASP A 185 -7.56 9.71 -27.39
C ASP A 185 -8.00 9.70 -25.91
N GLU A 186 -7.08 9.61 -24.96
CA GLU A 186 -7.38 9.83 -23.54
C GLU A 186 -7.58 11.31 -23.22
N ASN A 187 -6.85 12.23 -23.85
CA ASN A 187 -7.12 13.68 -23.73
C ASN A 187 -8.53 14.03 -24.22
N LYS A 188 -8.97 13.50 -25.37
CA LYS A 188 -10.36 13.67 -25.87
C LYS A 188 -11.40 13.10 -24.90
N ARG A 189 -11.12 11.97 -24.24
CA ARG A 189 -11.99 11.43 -23.18
C ARG A 189 -12.04 12.36 -21.97
N ASN A 190 -10.91 12.88 -21.53
CA ASN A 190 -10.84 13.83 -20.42
C ASN A 190 -11.57 15.14 -20.76
N GLU A 191 -11.44 15.68 -21.97
CA GLU A 191 -12.19 16.85 -22.43
C GLU A 191 -13.71 16.60 -22.42
N PHE A 192 -14.15 15.43 -22.88
CA PHE A 192 -15.57 15.03 -22.86
C PHE A 192 -16.10 14.82 -21.42
N LEU A 193 -15.32 14.19 -20.54
CA LEU A 193 -15.67 14.06 -19.12
C LEU A 193 -15.69 15.43 -18.41
N GLN A 194 -14.79 16.35 -18.77
CA GLN A 194 -14.78 17.73 -18.28
C GLN A 194 -16.03 18.50 -18.75
N GLN A 195 -16.52 18.25 -19.97
CA GLN A 195 -17.78 18.79 -20.47
C GLN A 195 -18.98 18.25 -19.68
N GLN A 196 -19.11 16.93 -19.55
CA GLN A 196 -20.18 16.31 -18.74
C GLN A 196 -20.18 16.78 -17.28
N LEU A 197 -19.00 16.96 -16.67
CA LEU A 197 -18.87 17.49 -15.30
C LEU A 197 -19.39 18.92 -15.20
N ASN A 198 -19.17 19.75 -16.22
CA ASN A 198 -19.67 21.12 -16.28
C ASN A 198 -21.19 21.17 -16.54
N GLU A 199 -21.71 20.32 -17.42
CA GLU A 199 -23.15 20.16 -17.69
C GLU A 199 -23.88 19.74 -16.41
N LEU A 200 -23.46 18.63 -15.78
CA LEU A 200 -24.04 18.13 -14.53
C LEU A 200 -23.92 19.15 -13.37
N LYS A 201 -22.89 20.01 -13.39
CA LYS A 201 -22.76 21.11 -12.44
C LYS A 201 -23.80 22.20 -12.68
N VAL A 202 -24.03 22.60 -13.94
CA VAL A 202 -25.07 23.57 -14.30
C VAL A 202 -26.46 23.03 -13.97
N ASP A 203 -26.72 21.75 -14.27
CA ASP A 203 -27.98 21.09 -13.89
C ASP A 203 -28.18 21.08 -12.38
N LYS A 204 -27.13 20.80 -11.60
CA LYS A 204 -27.17 20.87 -10.13
C LYS A 204 -27.45 22.28 -9.63
N GLU A 205 -26.87 23.31 -10.25
CA GLU A 205 -27.12 24.72 -9.89
C GLU A 205 -28.57 25.13 -10.25
N MET A 206 -29.11 24.69 -11.40
CA MET A 206 -30.50 24.88 -11.81
C MET A 206 -31.50 24.16 -10.87
N VAL A 207 -31.23 22.92 -10.50
CA VAL A 207 -32.04 22.15 -9.54
C VAL A 207 -31.99 22.79 -8.15
N ALA A 208 -30.85 23.36 -7.74
CA ALA A 208 -30.76 24.11 -6.49
C ALA A 208 -31.63 25.39 -6.52
N THR A 209 -31.60 26.17 -7.61
CA THR A 209 -32.44 27.37 -7.72
C THR A 209 -33.93 27.04 -7.73
N THR A 210 -34.36 26.03 -8.50
CA THR A 210 -35.78 25.65 -8.55
C THR A 210 -36.27 25.02 -7.24
N MET A 211 -35.41 24.31 -6.51
CA MET A 211 -35.71 23.83 -5.16
C MET A 211 -35.86 24.96 -4.14
N GLU A 212 -35.05 26.02 -4.24
CA GLU A 212 -35.18 27.21 -3.38
C GLU A 212 -36.42 28.05 -3.72
N GLU A 213 -36.79 28.14 -5.00
CA GLU A 213 -38.07 28.71 -5.45
C GLU A 213 -39.28 27.94 -4.90
N LEU A 214 -39.28 26.60 -5.02
CA LEU A 214 -40.34 25.76 -4.42
C LEU A 214 -40.40 25.86 -2.89
N HIS A 215 -39.25 26.00 -2.21
CA HIS A 215 -39.23 26.27 -0.78
C HIS A 215 -39.82 27.65 -0.43
N LYS A 216 -39.57 28.67 -1.25
CA LYS A 216 -40.17 30.00 -1.12
C LYS A 216 -41.69 29.94 -1.32
N GLU A 217 -42.18 29.32 -2.39
CA GLU A 217 -43.63 29.13 -2.63
C GLU A 217 -44.30 28.36 -1.49
N LEU A 218 -43.69 27.28 -1.02
CA LEU A 218 -44.20 26.51 0.13
C LEU A 218 -44.22 27.34 1.42
N SER A 219 -43.25 28.24 1.62
CA SER A 219 -43.25 29.17 2.75
C SER A 219 -44.35 30.23 2.65
N GLU A 220 -44.66 30.70 1.44
CA GLU A 220 -45.73 31.65 1.14
C GLU A 220 -47.10 31.00 1.30
N LYS A 221 -47.31 29.78 0.79
CA LYS A 221 -48.53 28.99 1.05
C LYS A 221 -48.71 28.64 2.53
N LYS A 222 -47.62 28.42 3.27
CA LYS A 222 -47.64 28.28 4.74
C LYS A 222 -47.88 29.61 5.47
N ALA A 223 -47.75 30.76 4.82
CA ALA A 223 -48.20 32.06 5.35
C ALA A 223 -49.70 32.27 5.03
N GLU A 224 -50.12 32.07 3.78
CA GLU A 224 -51.53 32.13 3.36
C GLU A 224 -52.43 31.23 4.23
N LEU A 225 -52.05 29.98 4.46
CA LEU A 225 -52.81 29.06 5.31
C LEU A 225 -52.94 29.54 6.77
N ARG A 226 -51.95 30.27 7.30
CA ARG A 226 -52.04 30.87 8.63
C ARG A 226 -52.98 32.07 8.63
N CYS A 227 -52.88 32.97 7.64
CA CYS A 227 -53.82 34.07 7.48
C CYS A 227 -55.28 33.57 7.37
N LEU A 228 -55.52 32.53 6.56
CA LEU A 228 -56.85 31.91 6.40
C LEU A 228 -57.34 31.22 7.69
N GLN A 229 -56.43 30.64 8.47
CA GLN A 229 -56.76 30.05 9.78
C GLN A 229 -57.08 31.14 10.83
N ASP A 230 -56.32 32.24 10.83
CA ASP A 230 -56.58 33.40 11.67
C ASP A 230 -57.92 34.06 11.29
N GLU A 231 -58.22 34.22 10.00
CA GLU A 231 -59.51 34.71 9.45
C GLU A 231 -60.71 33.81 9.73
N LEU A 232 -60.49 32.48 9.82
CA LEU A 232 -61.51 31.55 10.31
C LEU A 232 -61.73 31.75 11.81
N SER A 233 -60.65 31.90 12.57
CA SER A 233 -60.75 32.14 14.02
C SER A 233 -61.45 33.47 14.34
N THR A 234 -61.22 34.54 13.58
CA THR A 234 -61.95 35.79 13.78
C THR A 234 -63.41 35.65 13.39
N ARG A 235 -63.76 35.01 12.26
CA ARG A 235 -65.16 34.78 11.88
C ARG A 235 -65.92 33.87 12.85
N ASP A 236 -65.27 32.87 13.45
CA ASP A 236 -65.90 32.03 14.47
C ASP A 236 -66.07 32.78 15.80
N ASN A 237 -65.11 33.64 16.18
CA ASN A 237 -65.26 34.54 17.33
C ASN A 237 -66.35 35.62 17.09
N GLU A 238 -66.45 36.18 15.89
CA GLU A 238 -67.51 37.12 15.49
C GLU A 238 -68.90 36.45 15.50
N ARG A 239 -69.00 35.19 15.05
CA ARG A 239 -70.23 34.39 15.17
C ARG A 239 -70.58 34.06 16.62
N ALA A 240 -69.59 33.74 17.45
CA ALA A 240 -69.79 33.52 18.88
C ALA A 240 -70.19 34.81 19.63
N SER A 241 -69.72 35.96 19.14
CA SER A 241 -70.03 37.30 19.66
C SER A 241 -71.19 37.99 18.93
N ASP A 242 -71.97 37.29 18.10
CA ASP A 242 -73.02 37.92 17.30
C ASP A 242 -74.15 38.46 18.21
N GLY A 243 -74.17 39.79 18.33
CA GLY A 243 -75.22 40.52 19.02
C GLY A 243 -76.61 40.28 18.44
N SER A 244 -76.74 39.84 17.18
CA SER A 244 -78.04 39.46 16.60
C SER A 244 -78.58 38.17 17.24
N LEU A 245 -77.76 37.12 17.36
CA LEU A 245 -78.13 35.88 18.06
C LEU A 245 -78.37 36.10 19.56
N GLN A 246 -77.59 36.96 20.21
CA GLN A 246 -77.76 37.25 21.64
C GLN A 246 -78.97 38.16 21.91
N SER A 247 -79.27 39.10 21.02
CA SER A 247 -80.52 39.88 21.01
C SER A 247 -81.74 38.98 20.75
N LEU A 248 -81.66 38.07 19.77
CA LEU A 248 -82.73 37.12 19.45
C LEU A 248 -83.00 36.18 20.63
N ARG A 249 -81.97 35.66 21.31
CA ARG A 249 -82.13 34.90 22.57
C ARG A 249 -82.84 35.73 23.65
N SER A 250 -82.49 37.01 23.79
CA SER A 250 -83.12 37.92 24.75
C SER A 250 -84.58 38.20 24.41
N MET A 251 -84.90 38.36 23.12
CA MET A 251 -86.26 38.54 22.60
C MET A 251 -87.11 37.27 22.78
N VAL A 252 -86.56 36.08 22.52
CA VAL A 252 -87.22 34.80 22.77
C VAL A 252 -87.53 34.64 24.27
N MET A 253 -86.59 34.96 25.16
CA MET A 253 -86.84 34.96 26.61
C MET A 253 -87.95 35.94 27.02
N ALA A 254 -87.99 37.14 26.42
CA ALA A 254 -89.04 38.12 26.67
C ALA A 254 -90.43 37.62 26.21
N LEU A 255 -90.53 37.13 24.97
CA LEU A 255 -91.76 36.55 24.40
C LEU A 255 -92.22 35.30 25.18
N GLN A 256 -91.28 34.47 25.65
CA GLN A 256 -91.59 33.29 26.45
C GLN A 256 -92.13 33.66 27.84
N LYS A 257 -91.63 34.76 28.44
CA LYS A 257 -92.20 35.34 29.65
C LYS A 257 -93.60 35.92 29.38
N GLU A 258 -93.75 36.75 28.36
CA GLU A 258 -95.04 37.36 27.98
C GLU A 258 -96.11 36.30 27.70
N ASN A 259 -95.76 35.20 27.02
CA ASN A 259 -96.65 34.06 26.80
C ASN A 259 -97.07 33.38 28.12
N SER A 260 -96.18 33.31 29.13
CA SER A 260 -96.56 32.82 30.46
C SER A 260 -97.46 33.81 31.22
N ASP A 261 -97.22 35.12 31.12
CA ASP A 261 -98.04 36.17 31.73
C ASP A 261 -99.45 36.20 31.07
N LEU A 262 -99.53 36.13 29.73
CA LEU A 262 -100.77 36.02 28.96
C LEU A 262 -101.55 34.72 29.26
N LYS A 263 -100.85 33.60 29.53
CA LYS A 263 -101.49 32.34 29.92
C LYS A 263 -102.15 32.44 31.30
N ILE A 264 -101.57 33.21 32.23
CA ILE A 264 -102.17 33.51 33.54
C ILE A 264 -103.38 34.45 33.36
N ALA A 265 -103.23 35.54 32.60
CA ALA A 265 -104.31 36.49 32.33
C ALA A 265 -105.51 35.81 31.62
N LYS A 266 -105.26 34.90 30.68
CA LYS A 266 -106.30 34.10 30.03
C LYS A 266 -107.05 33.18 31.01
N GLY A 267 -106.39 32.67 32.05
CA GLY A 267 -107.04 31.93 33.13
C GLY A 267 -108.05 32.81 33.88
N SER A 268 -107.59 33.98 34.35
CA SER A 268 -108.43 34.96 35.05
C SER A 268 -109.63 35.42 34.20
N LEU A 269 -109.43 35.70 32.91
CA LEU A 269 -110.53 36.11 32.02
C LEU A 269 -111.50 34.97 31.69
N TYR A 270 -111.06 33.71 31.75
CA TYR A 270 -111.96 32.56 31.57
C TYR A 270 -112.85 32.35 32.81
N GLU A 271 -112.29 32.52 34.01
CA GLU A 271 -113.05 32.55 35.26
C GLU A 271 -114.05 33.73 35.28
N GLU A 272 -113.65 34.91 34.79
CA GLU A 272 -114.51 36.09 34.72
C GLU A 272 -115.64 35.95 33.67
N LEU A 273 -115.38 35.34 32.51
CA LEU A 273 -116.39 35.09 31.48
C LEU A 273 -117.46 34.08 31.97
N VAL A 274 -117.05 33.03 32.67
CA VAL A 274 -117.96 32.04 33.29
C VAL A 274 -118.90 32.69 34.31
N ASN A 275 -118.48 33.77 34.97
CA ASN A 275 -119.35 34.55 35.87
C ASN A 275 -120.31 35.51 35.13
N MET A 276 -120.07 35.82 33.85
CA MET A 276 -120.83 36.80 33.05
C MET A 276 -121.99 36.20 32.26
N GLU A 277 -121.92 34.93 31.84
CA GLU A 277 -122.89 34.30 30.90
C GLU A 277 -124.28 33.99 31.49
N SER A 278 -124.66 34.63 32.61
CA SER A 278 -125.87 34.31 33.40
C SER A 278 -127.09 35.24 33.20
N THR A 279 -127.07 36.19 32.24
CA THR A 279 -128.07 37.30 32.20
C THR A 279 -128.67 37.63 30.81
N THR A 280 -129.97 37.33 30.63
CA THR A 280 -131.03 38.01 29.82
C THR A 280 -130.68 38.55 28.41
N GLN A 281 -131.25 38.13 27.26
CA GLN A 281 -132.63 37.83 26.77
C GLN A 281 -133.50 39.01 26.24
N LYS A 282 -133.50 39.18 24.90
CA LYS A 282 -134.56 39.60 23.92
C LYS A 282 -135.57 40.74 24.21
N VAL A 283 -135.91 41.52 23.15
CA VAL A 283 -137.21 41.43 22.38
C VAL A 283 -137.28 42.42 21.18
N ASP A 284 -137.99 41.99 20.12
CA ASP A 284 -138.45 42.66 18.87
C ASP A 284 -139.24 43.98 19.06
N ASN A 285 -139.36 44.97 18.14
CA ASN A 285 -139.46 45.09 16.66
C ASN A 285 -140.92 45.16 16.09
N SER A 286 -141.11 45.89 14.97
CA SER A 286 -142.35 46.09 14.15
C SER A 286 -143.36 47.17 14.65
N THR A 287 -144.26 47.83 13.88
CA THR A 287 -144.47 48.21 12.43
C THR A 287 -145.71 49.15 12.33
N SER A 288 -146.06 49.67 11.13
CA SER A 288 -147.47 49.96 10.66
C SER A 288 -148.18 51.24 11.24
N ASP A 289 -149.29 51.82 10.73
CA ASP A 289 -150.05 51.67 9.45
C ASP A 289 -151.11 52.80 9.17
N VAL A 290 -151.45 53.02 7.88
CA VAL A 290 -152.82 53.18 7.25
C VAL A 290 -153.77 54.41 7.48
N ASP A 291 -154.77 54.53 6.57
CA ASP A 291 -156.07 55.29 6.51
C ASP A 291 -156.13 56.77 5.98
N ASN A 292 -157.25 57.31 5.40
CA ASN A 292 -158.19 56.80 4.35
C ASN A 292 -159.13 57.90 3.74
N PHE A 293 -159.94 57.52 2.74
CA PHE A 293 -161.22 58.08 2.22
C PHE A 293 -161.33 59.42 1.42
N SER A 294 -161.82 59.28 0.16
CA SER A 294 -162.72 60.13 -0.67
C SER A 294 -162.48 61.64 -0.91
N ASP A 295 -162.55 62.07 -2.18
CA ASP A 295 -163.60 62.96 -2.77
C ASP A 295 -163.48 62.93 -4.33
N VAL A 296 -164.39 63.54 -5.11
CA VAL A 296 -164.29 63.60 -6.59
C VAL A 296 -163.25 64.63 -7.06
N GLU A 297 -162.95 65.66 -6.26
CA GLU A 297 -161.75 66.48 -6.51
C GLU A 297 -160.49 65.65 -6.22
N LYS A 298 -160.53 64.72 -5.25
CA LYS A 298 -159.48 63.70 -5.14
C LYS A 298 -159.44 62.78 -6.35
N VAL A 299 -160.50 62.50 -7.12
CA VAL A 299 -160.35 61.73 -8.37
C VAL A 299 -159.47 62.48 -9.39
N LYS A 300 -159.47 63.82 -9.40
CA LYS A 300 -158.49 64.60 -10.19
C LYS A 300 -157.11 64.64 -9.55
N ASP A 301 -157.00 64.87 -8.24
CA ASP A 301 -155.71 64.95 -7.55
C ASP A 301 -155.04 63.58 -7.42
N GLU A 302 -155.80 62.49 -7.36
CA GLU A 302 -155.39 61.10 -7.48
C GLU A 302 -155.05 60.78 -8.93
N MET A 303 -155.76 61.29 -9.95
CA MET A 303 -155.31 61.12 -11.35
C MET A 303 -154.03 61.91 -11.64
N ALA A 304 -153.85 63.09 -11.04
CA ALA A 304 -152.62 63.87 -11.08
C ALA A 304 -151.49 63.21 -10.26
N SER A 305 -151.81 62.64 -9.11
CA SER A 305 -150.90 61.89 -8.24
C SER A 305 -150.47 60.58 -8.90
N LEU A 306 -151.39 59.81 -9.48
CA LEU A 306 -151.14 58.63 -10.29
C LEU A 306 -150.32 58.98 -11.54
N LYS A 307 -150.58 60.12 -12.20
CA LYS A 307 -149.75 60.59 -13.32
C LYS A 307 -148.34 60.97 -12.85
N LYS A 308 -148.20 61.62 -11.69
CA LYS A 308 -146.93 61.99 -11.05
C LYS A 308 -146.16 60.77 -10.52
N ALA A 309 -146.86 59.76 -10.00
CA ALA A 309 -146.32 58.50 -9.51
C ALA A 309 -145.97 57.57 -10.68
N LEU A 310 -146.72 57.58 -11.77
CA LEU A 310 -146.37 56.92 -13.02
C LEU A 310 -145.15 57.58 -13.66
N GLN A 311 -145.07 58.92 -13.67
CA GLN A 311 -143.85 59.63 -14.06
C GLN A 311 -142.68 59.30 -13.13
N GLY A 312 -142.89 59.26 -11.81
CA GLY A 312 -141.90 58.82 -10.82
C GLY A 312 -141.39 57.41 -11.09
N ALA A 313 -142.30 56.45 -11.27
CA ALA A 313 -142.01 55.08 -11.64
C ALA A 313 -141.29 54.96 -12.99
N PHE A 314 -141.60 55.80 -13.98
CA PHE A 314 -140.79 55.89 -15.21
C PHE A 314 -139.37 56.42 -14.93
N HIS A 315 -139.21 57.48 -14.14
CA HIS A 315 -137.89 58.03 -13.78
C HIS A 315 -137.09 57.09 -12.84
N GLU A 316 -137.77 56.23 -12.08
CA GLU A 316 -137.17 55.19 -11.24
C GLU A 316 -136.80 53.95 -12.04
N ARG A 317 -137.67 53.50 -12.96
CA ARG A 317 -137.35 52.49 -13.97
C ARG A 317 -136.15 52.92 -14.80
N ASP A 318 -136.10 54.18 -15.24
CA ASP A 318 -135.03 54.67 -16.11
C ASP A 318 -133.72 54.85 -15.34
N ARG A 319 -133.77 55.28 -14.07
CA ARG A 319 -132.61 55.20 -13.15
C ARG A 319 -132.19 53.75 -12.87
N ALA A 320 -133.12 52.82 -12.71
CA ALA A 320 -132.81 51.40 -12.52
C ALA A 320 -132.17 50.78 -13.77
N LEU A 321 -132.63 51.13 -14.98
CA LEU A 321 -132.03 50.74 -16.26
C LEU A 321 -130.64 51.36 -16.47
N GLN A 322 -130.42 52.61 -16.06
CA GLN A 322 -129.10 53.24 -16.06
C GLN A 322 -128.16 52.55 -15.05
N ASN A 323 -128.63 52.26 -13.83
CA ASN A 323 -127.86 51.56 -12.82
C ASN A 323 -127.53 50.12 -13.23
N LEU A 324 -128.47 49.40 -13.83
CA LEU A 324 -128.27 48.07 -14.41
C LEU A 324 -127.26 48.12 -15.57
N SER A 325 -127.38 49.11 -16.46
CA SER A 325 -126.41 49.30 -17.55
C SER A 325 -125.00 49.59 -17.01
N ARG A 326 -124.88 50.44 -15.98
CA ARG A 326 -123.60 50.75 -15.32
C ARG A 326 -123.02 49.54 -14.59
N LEU A 327 -123.86 48.75 -13.91
CA LEU A 327 -123.44 47.51 -13.25
C LEU A 327 -123.00 46.46 -14.28
N LYS A 328 -123.74 46.31 -15.39
CA LYS A 328 -123.34 45.42 -16.50
C LYS A 328 -122.01 45.86 -17.10
N GLN A 329 -121.80 47.17 -17.31
CA GLN A 329 -120.53 47.67 -17.82
C GLN A 329 -119.40 47.38 -16.83
N HIS A 330 -119.55 47.72 -15.54
CA HIS A 330 -118.55 47.41 -14.51
C HIS A 330 -118.26 45.90 -14.38
N LEU A 331 -119.26 45.03 -14.56
CA LEU A 331 -119.03 43.57 -14.58
C LEU A 331 -118.20 43.17 -15.80
N LEU A 332 -118.52 43.68 -17.00
CA LEU A 332 -117.72 43.42 -18.21
C LEU A 332 -116.31 44.01 -18.11
N ASP A 333 -116.16 45.22 -17.57
CA ASP A 333 -114.86 45.86 -17.33
C ASP A 333 -114.02 45.00 -16.38
N LYS A 334 -114.62 44.51 -15.28
CA LYS A 334 -113.96 43.63 -14.31
C LYS A 334 -113.64 42.24 -14.90
N ASP A 335 -114.55 41.65 -15.67
CA ASP A 335 -114.32 40.36 -16.32
C ASP A 335 -113.15 40.47 -17.34
N LEU A 336 -112.98 41.62 -17.97
CA LEU A 336 -111.82 41.93 -18.82
C LEU A 336 -110.54 42.17 -18.01
N GLU A 337 -110.58 42.93 -16.90
CA GLU A 337 -109.43 43.13 -16.00
C GLU A 337 -108.94 41.80 -15.39
N ASP A 338 -109.86 40.94 -14.92
CA ASP A 338 -109.52 39.61 -14.40
C ASP A 338 -108.96 38.71 -15.50
N GLN A 339 -109.43 38.82 -16.75
CA GLN A 339 -108.90 38.05 -17.87
C GLN A 339 -107.51 38.55 -18.31
N GLU A 340 -107.31 39.86 -18.46
CA GLU A 340 -105.98 40.44 -18.78
C GLU A 340 -104.96 40.03 -17.71
N LYS A 341 -105.35 40.06 -16.43
CA LYS A 341 -104.52 39.55 -15.33
C LYS A 341 -104.25 38.04 -15.44
N MET A 342 -105.22 37.21 -15.85
CA MET A 342 -104.97 35.78 -16.06
C MET A 342 -104.02 35.51 -17.23
N ASP A 343 -104.05 36.34 -18.27
CA ASP A 343 -103.11 36.27 -19.40
C ASP A 343 -101.70 36.75 -18.96
N GLU A 344 -101.59 37.79 -18.13
CA GLU A 344 -100.32 38.19 -17.49
C GLU A 344 -99.74 37.11 -16.56
N ASP A 345 -100.54 36.58 -15.63
CA ASP A 345 -100.15 35.49 -14.71
C ASP A 345 -99.72 34.24 -15.51
N SER A 346 -100.44 33.90 -16.60
CA SER A 346 -100.09 32.79 -17.50
C SER A 346 -98.76 33.00 -18.19
N LYS A 347 -98.49 34.21 -18.69
CA LYS A 347 -97.22 34.60 -19.32
C LYS A 347 -96.07 34.52 -18.31
N VAL A 348 -96.24 35.03 -17.09
CA VAL A 348 -95.22 34.93 -16.02
C VAL A 348 -94.95 33.47 -15.65
N ILE A 349 -95.99 32.62 -15.60
CA ILE A 349 -95.82 31.17 -15.39
C ILE A 349 -95.05 30.51 -16.53
N GLU A 350 -95.25 30.91 -17.79
CA GLU A 350 -94.51 30.37 -18.93
C GLU A 350 -93.05 30.85 -18.97
N GLU A 351 -92.78 32.13 -18.68
CA GLU A 351 -91.42 32.66 -18.51
C GLU A 351 -90.67 31.95 -17.38
N LEU A 352 -91.31 31.74 -16.22
CA LEU A 352 -90.72 30.97 -15.11
C LEU A 352 -90.45 29.51 -15.49
N ARG A 353 -91.34 28.85 -16.25
CA ARG A 353 -91.10 27.49 -16.77
C ARG A 353 -89.91 27.44 -17.73
N ALA A 354 -89.80 28.41 -18.63
CA ALA A 354 -88.67 28.50 -19.58
C ALA A 354 -87.34 28.70 -18.84
N ILE A 355 -87.31 29.58 -17.82
CA ILE A 355 -86.14 29.78 -16.95
C ILE A 355 -85.80 28.48 -16.20
N CYS A 356 -86.78 27.79 -15.63
CA CYS A 356 -86.56 26.51 -14.92
C CYS A 356 -85.97 25.44 -15.85
N GLU A 357 -86.49 25.30 -17.08
CA GLU A 357 -85.99 24.30 -18.03
C GLU A 357 -84.60 24.68 -18.57
N GLN A 358 -84.31 25.97 -18.77
CA GLN A 358 -82.95 26.45 -19.09
C GLN A 358 -81.96 26.15 -17.95
N GLN A 359 -82.33 26.41 -16.70
CA GLN A 359 -81.52 26.07 -15.54
C GLN A 359 -81.31 24.55 -15.44
N ARG A 360 -82.34 23.75 -15.66
CA ARG A 360 -82.27 22.28 -15.65
C ARG A 360 -81.36 21.74 -16.76
N ALA A 361 -81.43 22.32 -17.96
CA ALA A 361 -80.53 22.00 -19.06
C ALA A 361 -79.07 22.37 -18.73
N HIS A 362 -78.82 23.53 -18.11
CA HIS A 362 -77.50 23.95 -17.68
C HIS A 362 -76.92 23.05 -16.58
N ILE A 363 -77.72 22.65 -15.58
CA ILE A 363 -77.34 21.67 -14.55
C ILE A 363 -76.94 20.34 -15.21
N VAL A 364 -77.75 19.82 -16.15
CA VAL A 364 -77.45 18.58 -16.87
C VAL A 364 -76.19 18.70 -17.75
N GLN A 365 -75.87 19.88 -18.29
CA GLN A 365 -74.61 20.12 -18.99
C GLN A 365 -73.42 20.11 -18.02
N LEU A 366 -73.51 20.80 -16.87
CA LEU A 366 -72.47 20.79 -15.83
C LEU A 366 -72.24 19.38 -15.26
N GLU A 367 -73.30 18.62 -15.01
CA GLU A 367 -73.19 17.22 -14.58
C GLU A 367 -72.45 16.33 -15.60
N ARG A 368 -72.69 16.53 -16.90
CA ARG A 368 -71.98 15.80 -17.96
C ARG A 368 -70.51 16.20 -18.02
N ALA A 369 -70.22 17.51 -17.97
CA ALA A 369 -68.85 18.03 -17.94
C ALA A 369 -68.08 17.50 -16.73
N LEU A 370 -68.69 17.50 -15.54
CA LEU A 370 -68.11 16.94 -14.32
C LEU A 370 -67.87 15.43 -14.44
N LYS A 371 -68.80 14.66 -15.02
CA LYS A 371 -68.62 13.22 -15.24
C LYS A 371 -67.46 12.93 -16.22
N VAL A 372 -67.30 13.72 -17.28
CA VAL A 372 -66.18 13.59 -18.24
C VAL A 372 -64.85 14.00 -17.62
N GLU A 373 -64.80 15.08 -16.85
CA GLU A 373 -63.55 15.49 -16.18
C GLU A 373 -63.18 14.51 -15.06
N MET A 374 -64.15 13.89 -14.37
CA MET A 374 -63.91 12.79 -13.42
C MET A 374 -63.32 11.55 -14.10
N THR A 375 -63.81 11.12 -15.27
CA THR A 375 -63.21 9.97 -16.00
C THR A 375 -61.80 10.31 -16.48
N LYS A 376 -61.59 11.52 -17.03
CA LYS A 376 -60.27 12.04 -17.43
C LYS A 376 -59.29 12.17 -16.25
N GLN A 377 -59.77 12.52 -15.05
CA GLN A 377 -58.96 12.54 -13.84
C GLN A 377 -58.57 11.12 -13.39
N GLU A 378 -59.44 10.12 -13.55
CA GLU A 378 -59.10 8.74 -13.21
C GLU A 378 -58.16 8.09 -14.24
N GLU A 379 -58.34 8.38 -15.52
CA GLU A 379 -57.44 7.97 -16.61
C GLU A 379 -56.03 8.55 -16.40
N SER A 380 -55.92 9.83 -16.07
CA SER A 380 -54.63 10.47 -15.79
C SER A 380 -53.97 10.01 -14.48
N LYS A 381 -54.74 9.71 -13.42
CA LYS A 381 -54.19 8.99 -12.24
C LYS A 381 -53.61 7.65 -12.65
N LYS A 382 -54.30 6.91 -13.52
CA LYS A 382 -53.85 5.60 -14.00
C LYS A 382 -52.56 5.72 -14.82
N THR A 383 -52.46 6.64 -15.78
CA THR A 383 -51.21 6.79 -16.57
C THR A 383 -50.04 7.19 -15.68
N ILE A 384 -50.24 8.12 -14.73
CA ILE A 384 -49.22 8.50 -13.73
C ILE A 384 -48.79 7.29 -12.88
N ASN A 385 -49.74 6.42 -12.48
CA ASN A 385 -49.41 5.21 -11.72
C ASN A 385 -48.65 4.17 -12.57
N ASP A 386 -49.06 3.95 -13.82
CA ASP A 386 -48.41 3.02 -14.74
C ASP A 386 -46.99 3.51 -15.12
N GLU A 387 -46.80 4.82 -15.31
CA GLU A 387 -45.48 5.46 -15.51
C GLU A 387 -44.61 5.37 -14.26
N ARG A 388 -45.19 5.57 -13.07
CA ARG A 388 -44.49 5.39 -11.79
C ARG A 388 -44.04 3.93 -11.59
N SER A 389 -44.82 2.94 -12.02
CA SER A 389 -44.40 1.53 -12.01
C SER A 389 -43.19 1.32 -12.90
N ARG A 390 -43.26 1.75 -14.18
CA ARG A 390 -42.14 1.64 -15.14
C ARG A 390 -40.87 2.35 -14.64
N SER A 391 -41.02 3.52 -14.02
CA SER A 391 -39.90 4.26 -13.43
C SER A 391 -39.30 3.53 -12.23
N ASN A 392 -40.13 2.94 -11.36
CA ASN A 392 -39.67 2.13 -10.24
C ASN A 392 -38.96 0.85 -10.71
N GLU A 393 -39.51 0.15 -11.70
CA GLU A 393 -38.89 -1.01 -12.37
C GLU A 393 -37.51 -0.63 -12.96
N GLN A 394 -37.41 0.51 -13.65
CA GLN A 394 -36.12 1.02 -14.16
C GLN A 394 -35.12 1.35 -13.03
N ILE A 395 -35.59 1.89 -11.91
CA ILE A 395 -34.75 2.18 -10.73
C ILE A 395 -34.23 0.88 -10.10
N GLU A 396 -35.07 -0.14 -9.94
CA GLU A 396 -34.66 -1.47 -9.44
C GLU A 396 -33.68 -2.14 -10.40
N ASP A 397 -33.92 -2.05 -11.71
CA ASP A 397 -33.05 -2.60 -12.75
C ASP A 397 -31.68 -1.87 -12.82
N LEU A 398 -31.64 -0.57 -12.51
CA LEU A 398 -30.41 0.22 -12.34
C LEU A 398 -29.69 -0.09 -11.01
N GLN A 399 -30.42 -0.28 -9.90
CA GLN A 399 -29.85 -0.71 -8.62
C GLN A 399 -29.22 -2.10 -8.73
N TYR A 400 -29.86 -3.04 -9.43
CA TYR A 400 -29.31 -4.36 -9.70
C TYR A 400 -28.03 -4.29 -10.55
N LYS A 401 -28.00 -3.43 -11.57
CA LYS A 401 -26.77 -3.18 -12.36
C LYS A 401 -25.66 -2.55 -11.52
N LEU A 402 -26.00 -1.57 -10.66
CA LEU A 402 -25.04 -0.94 -9.73
C LEU A 402 -24.46 -1.96 -8.74
N ALA A 403 -25.31 -2.78 -8.12
CA ALA A 403 -24.88 -3.83 -7.19
C ALA A 403 -23.96 -4.85 -7.87
N ASN A 404 -24.26 -5.27 -9.10
CA ASN A 404 -23.38 -6.15 -9.87
C ASN A 404 -22.03 -5.48 -10.21
N CYS A 405 -22.01 -4.18 -10.51
CA CYS A 405 -20.77 -3.43 -10.70
C CYS A 405 -19.96 -3.30 -9.39
N MET A 406 -20.62 -3.10 -8.24
CA MET A 406 -19.97 -3.08 -6.92
C MET A 406 -19.37 -4.45 -6.58
N ASN A 407 -20.14 -5.53 -6.70
CA ASN A 407 -19.65 -6.90 -6.49
C ASN A 407 -18.44 -7.24 -7.39
N ALA A 408 -18.47 -6.78 -8.65
CA ALA A 408 -17.37 -6.97 -9.59
C ALA A 408 -16.12 -6.14 -9.23
N LEU A 409 -16.30 -4.94 -8.65
CA LEU A 409 -15.21 -4.10 -8.14
C LEU A 409 -14.60 -4.71 -6.87
N GLU A 410 -15.41 -5.10 -5.89
CA GLU A 410 -14.95 -5.77 -4.66
C GLU A 410 -14.17 -7.06 -4.98
N SER A 411 -14.64 -7.85 -5.96
CA SER A 411 -13.90 -9.01 -6.45
C SER A 411 -12.53 -8.65 -7.05
N LYS A 412 -12.39 -7.47 -7.66
CA LYS A 412 -11.12 -6.97 -8.21
C LYS A 412 -10.20 -6.38 -7.14
N ASP A 413 -10.75 -5.72 -6.14
CA ASP A 413 -9.98 -5.25 -4.98
C ASP A 413 -9.45 -6.44 -4.16
N GLN A 414 -10.21 -7.52 -4.02
CA GLN A 414 -9.72 -8.78 -3.43
C GLN A 414 -8.65 -9.47 -4.29
N GLU A 415 -8.77 -9.46 -5.63
CA GLU A 415 -7.71 -9.92 -6.53
C GLU A 415 -6.43 -9.08 -6.37
N LEU A 416 -6.54 -7.76 -6.29
CA LEU A 416 -5.41 -6.84 -6.08
C LEU A 416 -4.75 -7.05 -4.71
N LEU A 417 -5.53 -7.23 -3.65
CA LEU A 417 -5.01 -7.55 -2.31
C LEU A 417 -4.28 -8.89 -2.28
N ASN A 418 -4.81 -9.90 -2.98
CA ASN A 418 -4.16 -11.21 -3.12
C ASN A 418 -2.85 -11.09 -3.91
N LEU A 419 -2.82 -10.32 -5.00
CA LEU A 419 -1.62 -10.07 -5.80
C LEU A 419 -0.56 -9.25 -5.03
N GLN A 420 -0.98 -8.24 -4.26
CA GLN A 420 -0.09 -7.49 -3.38
C GLN A 420 0.52 -8.38 -2.28
N SER A 421 -0.29 -9.27 -1.70
CA SER A 421 0.17 -10.26 -0.72
C SER A 421 1.18 -11.24 -1.32
N ALA A 422 0.92 -11.75 -2.53
CA ALA A 422 1.83 -12.61 -3.26
C ALA A 422 3.14 -11.90 -3.66
N LEU A 423 3.08 -10.63 -4.07
CA LEU A 423 4.26 -9.81 -4.32
C LEU A 423 5.09 -9.60 -3.05
N GLY A 424 4.44 -9.31 -1.91
CA GLY A 424 5.12 -9.22 -0.61
C GLY A 424 5.83 -10.53 -0.23
N GLN A 425 5.21 -11.67 -0.48
CA GLN A 425 5.82 -12.99 -0.29
C GLN A 425 7.01 -13.21 -1.25
N TYR A 426 6.90 -12.84 -2.53
CA TYR A 426 8.01 -12.92 -3.49
C TYR A 426 9.19 -12.03 -3.11
N TYR A 427 8.95 -10.83 -2.58
CA TYR A 427 10.04 -9.99 -2.07
C TYR A 427 10.74 -10.67 -0.88
N ALA A 428 9.99 -11.16 0.11
CA ALA A 428 10.56 -11.89 1.25
C ALA A 428 11.31 -13.17 0.83
N GLU A 429 10.80 -13.93 -0.14
CA GLU A 429 11.49 -15.10 -0.71
C GLU A 429 12.78 -14.68 -1.43
N SER A 430 12.76 -13.58 -2.19
CA SER A 430 13.94 -13.07 -2.89
C SER A 430 15.04 -12.62 -1.92
N GLU A 431 14.68 -11.95 -0.82
CA GLU A 431 15.60 -11.48 0.23
C GLU A 431 16.16 -12.64 1.07
N ALA A 432 15.35 -13.68 1.33
CA ALA A 432 15.81 -14.93 1.94
C ALA A 432 16.77 -15.70 1.03
N LYS A 433 16.49 -15.72 -0.28
CA LYS A 433 17.35 -16.34 -1.31
C LYS A 433 18.66 -15.58 -1.51
N GLU A 434 18.67 -14.26 -1.38
CA GLU A 434 19.88 -13.44 -1.37
C GLU A 434 20.79 -13.81 -0.19
N ARG A 435 20.24 -13.84 1.05
CA ARG A 435 20.99 -14.29 2.24
C ARG A 435 21.54 -15.71 2.11
N LEU A 436 20.75 -16.65 1.58
CA LEU A 436 21.23 -18.01 1.30
C LEU A 436 22.32 -18.05 0.21
N GLY A 437 22.35 -17.06 -0.69
CA GLY A 437 23.42 -16.86 -1.66
C GLY A 437 24.71 -16.39 -0.98
N ASP A 438 24.63 -15.44 -0.06
CA ASP A 438 25.75 -14.94 0.75
C ASP A 438 26.33 -16.01 1.67
N ASP A 439 25.47 -16.77 2.39
CA ASP A 439 25.90 -17.90 3.21
C ASP A 439 26.65 -18.96 2.39
N LEU A 440 26.18 -19.23 1.17
CA LEU A 440 26.82 -20.16 0.24
C LEU A 440 28.15 -19.60 -0.30
N ALA A 441 28.25 -18.29 -0.52
CA ALA A 441 29.49 -17.61 -0.88
C ALA A 441 30.53 -17.66 0.26
N MET A 442 30.12 -17.36 1.50
CA MET A 442 30.97 -17.47 2.69
C MET A 442 31.42 -18.91 2.93
N ALA A 443 30.54 -19.90 2.78
CA ALA A 443 30.89 -21.32 2.88
C ALA A 443 31.89 -21.76 1.79
N ARG A 444 31.77 -21.24 0.56
CA ARG A 444 32.75 -21.45 -0.51
C ARG A 444 34.10 -20.80 -0.22
N GLU A 445 34.12 -19.59 0.34
CA GLU A 445 35.37 -18.92 0.72
C GLU A 445 36.07 -19.65 1.88
N ALA A 446 35.32 -20.10 2.89
CA ALA A 446 35.84 -20.92 3.98
C ALA A 446 36.42 -22.26 3.47
N LEU A 447 35.73 -22.92 2.54
CA LEU A 447 36.23 -24.14 1.87
C LEU A 447 37.47 -23.86 1.03
N ALA A 448 37.55 -22.72 0.34
CA ALA A 448 38.73 -22.31 -0.42
C ALA A 448 39.94 -22.11 0.50
N LYS A 449 39.79 -21.32 1.59
CA LYS A 449 40.81 -21.11 2.63
C LYS A 449 41.26 -22.43 3.28
N LEU A 450 40.33 -23.33 3.59
CA LEU A 450 40.66 -24.66 4.10
C LEU A 450 41.46 -25.46 3.07
N SER A 451 41.05 -25.47 1.80
CA SER A 451 41.77 -26.17 0.73
C SER A 451 43.19 -25.61 0.47
N GLU A 452 43.39 -24.32 0.70
CA GLU A 452 44.69 -23.65 0.61
C GLU A 452 45.58 -24.03 1.80
N SER A 453 45.06 -23.94 3.03
CA SER A 453 45.78 -24.40 4.23
C SER A 453 46.20 -25.87 4.15
N LEU A 454 45.35 -26.73 3.57
CA LEU A 454 45.64 -28.14 3.30
C LEU A 454 46.74 -28.33 2.24
N LYS A 455 46.77 -27.51 1.17
CA LYS A 455 47.88 -27.50 0.20
C LYS A 455 49.20 -27.08 0.84
N VAL A 456 49.19 -26.03 1.66
CA VAL A 456 50.38 -25.55 2.41
C VAL A 456 50.87 -26.62 3.38
N ALA A 457 49.97 -27.25 4.15
CA ALA A 457 50.32 -28.36 5.05
C ALA A 457 50.93 -29.55 4.29
N ASN A 458 50.35 -29.96 3.16
CA ASN A 458 50.90 -31.03 2.32
C ASN A 458 52.28 -30.67 1.72
N GLN A 459 52.50 -29.40 1.34
CA GLN A 459 53.82 -28.94 0.90
C GLN A 459 54.86 -28.99 2.04
N GLY A 460 54.47 -28.60 3.27
CA GLY A 460 55.30 -28.71 4.46
C GLY A 460 55.66 -30.16 4.80
N ILE A 461 54.69 -31.08 4.73
CA ILE A 461 54.90 -32.53 4.90
C ILE A 461 55.90 -33.05 3.86
N GLU A 462 55.77 -32.64 2.59
CA GLU A 462 56.68 -33.08 1.52
C GLU A 462 58.08 -32.47 1.61
N ILE A 463 58.23 -31.26 2.18
CA ILE A 463 59.54 -30.69 2.55
C ILE A 463 60.17 -31.51 3.68
N SER A 464 59.45 -31.73 4.78
CA SER A 464 59.94 -32.52 5.92
C SER A 464 60.25 -33.97 5.53
N ARG A 465 59.51 -34.56 4.59
CA ARG A 465 59.82 -35.88 4.02
C ARG A 465 61.17 -35.88 3.29
N ARG A 466 61.43 -34.87 2.45
CA ARG A 466 62.71 -34.70 1.76
C ARG A 466 63.87 -34.46 2.72
N GLU A 467 63.68 -33.65 3.76
CA GLU A 467 64.68 -33.43 4.83
C GLU A 467 64.98 -34.73 5.58
N LYS A 468 63.94 -35.50 5.95
CA LYS A 468 64.10 -36.81 6.60
C LYS A 468 64.83 -37.81 5.69
N ASP A 469 64.57 -37.79 4.38
CA ASP A 469 65.27 -38.65 3.41
C ASP A 469 66.74 -38.22 3.21
N GLU A 470 67.05 -36.92 3.24
CA GLU A 470 68.42 -36.40 3.24
C GLU A 470 69.17 -36.76 4.54
N VAL A 471 68.53 -36.67 5.70
CA VAL A 471 69.09 -37.09 6.99
C VAL A 471 69.35 -38.60 7.00
N VAL A 472 68.44 -39.43 6.47
CA VAL A 472 68.67 -40.87 6.30
C VAL A 472 69.82 -41.15 5.33
N ALA A 473 69.96 -40.38 4.24
CA ALA A 473 71.09 -40.52 3.32
C ALA A 473 72.43 -40.19 4.01
N LYS A 474 72.51 -39.06 4.73
CA LYS A 474 73.69 -38.65 5.53
C LYS A 474 74.03 -39.68 6.61
N LEU A 475 73.03 -40.22 7.30
CA LEU A 475 73.19 -41.29 8.29
C LEU A 475 73.78 -42.54 7.63
N SER A 476 73.24 -42.99 6.48
CA SER A 476 73.77 -44.15 5.76
C SER A 476 75.20 -43.96 5.23
N GLN A 477 75.61 -42.71 4.98
CA GLN A 477 76.99 -42.37 4.63
C GLN A 477 77.91 -42.43 5.86
N ALA A 478 77.47 -41.88 7.00
CA ALA A 478 78.19 -41.96 8.26
C ALA A 478 78.37 -43.41 8.73
N GLU A 479 77.32 -44.25 8.61
CA GLU A 479 77.39 -45.69 8.90
C GLU A 479 78.42 -46.42 8.01
N LYS A 480 78.49 -46.09 6.71
CA LYS A 480 79.50 -46.67 5.80
C LYS A 480 80.92 -46.25 6.23
N MET A 481 81.15 -44.96 6.46
CA MET A 481 82.45 -44.46 6.92
C MET A 481 82.85 -45.06 8.27
N LEU A 482 81.89 -45.27 9.18
CA LEU A 482 82.10 -45.92 10.48
C LEU A 482 82.39 -47.42 10.32
N ALA A 483 81.73 -48.11 9.38
CA ALA A 483 82.02 -49.51 9.06
C ALA A 483 83.42 -49.66 8.43
N ASP A 484 83.83 -48.76 7.53
CA ASP A 484 85.17 -48.74 6.95
C ASP A 484 86.24 -48.35 7.97
N GLY A 485 85.94 -47.42 8.88
CA GLY A 485 86.78 -47.09 10.04
C GLY A 485 86.96 -48.28 10.99
N LYS A 486 85.91 -49.08 11.23
CA LYS A 486 86.02 -50.34 11.99
C LYS A 486 86.87 -51.38 11.24
N ARG A 487 86.72 -51.50 9.92
CA ARG A 487 87.53 -52.42 9.08
C ARG A 487 89.01 -52.02 9.05
N SER A 488 89.33 -50.72 9.04
CA SER A 488 90.73 -50.26 9.09
C SER A 488 91.32 -50.38 10.49
N LEU A 489 90.54 -50.11 11.55
CA LEU A 489 90.95 -50.34 12.94
C LEU A 489 91.25 -51.83 13.17
N GLN A 490 90.38 -52.74 12.76
CA GLN A 490 90.62 -54.19 12.89
C GLN A 490 91.91 -54.60 12.18
N LYS A 491 92.18 -54.12 10.96
CA LYS A 491 93.43 -54.42 10.25
C LYS A 491 94.66 -53.89 11.00
N LEU A 492 94.59 -52.67 11.55
CA LEU A 492 95.67 -52.10 12.35
C LEU A 492 95.86 -52.83 13.68
N GLU A 493 94.80 -53.38 14.27
CA GLU A 493 94.86 -54.22 15.47
C GLU A 493 95.48 -55.59 15.16
N ASP A 494 95.04 -56.25 14.07
CA ASP A 494 95.62 -57.48 13.54
C ASP A 494 97.12 -57.28 13.26
N ASP A 495 97.51 -56.21 12.56
CA ASP A 495 98.91 -55.88 12.27
C ASP A 495 99.70 -55.50 13.52
N ASN A 496 99.10 -54.82 14.50
CA ASN A 496 99.74 -54.55 15.79
C ASN A 496 100.00 -55.86 16.56
N SER A 497 99.06 -56.81 16.51
CA SER A 497 99.24 -58.14 17.11
C SER A 497 100.34 -58.95 16.43
N ARG A 498 100.44 -58.90 15.09
CA ARG A 498 101.53 -59.51 14.32
C ARG A 498 102.89 -58.89 14.67
N LEU A 499 102.96 -57.57 14.78
CA LEU A 499 104.17 -56.85 15.17
C LEU A 499 104.59 -57.15 16.60
N ARG A 500 103.65 -57.24 17.55
CA ARG A 500 103.93 -57.72 18.93
C ARG A 500 104.48 -59.14 18.93
N HIS A 501 103.85 -60.06 18.19
CA HIS A 501 104.30 -61.44 18.12
C HIS A 501 105.69 -61.58 17.46
N ALA A 502 105.99 -60.78 16.42
CA ALA A 502 107.31 -60.74 15.80
C ALA A 502 108.37 -60.12 16.72
N LEU A 503 108.02 -59.10 17.50
CA LEU A 503 108.88 -58.53 18.55
C LEU A 503 109.12 -59.53 19.69
N GLU A 504 108.12 -60.30 20.09
CA GLU A 504 108.26 -61.36 21.10
C GLU A 504 109.12 -62.53 20.59
N GLN A 505 109.00 -62.89 19.31
CA GLN A 505 109.89 -63.86 18.66
C GLN A 505 111.35 -63.37 18.55
N SER A 506 111.59 -62.09 18.26
CA SER A 506 112.95 -61.56 18.23
C SER A 506 113.53 -61.40 19.64
N MET A 507 112.73 -60.95 20.62
CA MET A 507 113.10 -60.86 22.04
C MET A 507 113.46 -62.24 22.61
N THR A 508 112.63 -63.26 22.37
CA THR A 508 112.92 -64.64 22.80
C THR A 508 114.12 -65.25 22.08
N THR A 509 114.37 -64.89 20.82
CA THR A 509 115.58 -65.30 20.10
C THR A 509 116.84 -64.65 20.69
N VAL A 510 116.81 -63.35 20.98
CA VAL A 510 117.91 -62.63 21.64
C VAL A 510 118.17 -63.19 23.03
N ASN A 511 117.13 -63.34 23.86
CA ASN A 511 117.27 -63.90 25.21
C ASN A 511 117.85 -65.33 25.19
N ARG A 512 117.49 -66.16 24.21
CA ARG A 512 118.07 -67.50 24.05
C ARG A 512 119.55 -67.44 23.65
N MET A 513 119.94 -66.54 22.74
CA MET A 513 121.35 -66.35 22.37
C MET A 513 122.21 -65.82 23.54
N SER A 514 121.66 -64.96 24.41
CA SER A 514 122.35 -64.47 25.60
C SER A 514 122.50 -65.53 26.71
N LEU A 515 121.52 -66.42 26.87
CA LEU A 515 121.62 -67.50 27.86
C LEU A 515 122.70 -68.54 27.50
N ASP A 516 122.94 -68.79 26.21
CA ASP A 516 123.99 -69.70 25.74
C ASP A 516 125.41 -69.07 25.82
N SER A 517 125.56 -67.73 25.82
CA SER A 517 126.87 -67.07 25.86
C SER A 517 127.48 -67.00 27.27
N ASP A 518 126.65 -66.84 28.29
CA ASP A 518 127.12 -66.42 29.61
C ASP A 518 127.61 -67.60 30.49
N ASN A 519 127.40 -68.84 30.04
CA ASN A 519 127.52 -70.04 30.87
C ASN A 519 128.74 -70.93 30.52
N SER A 520 129.66 -70.49 29.66
CA SER A 520 130.86 -71.26 29.29
C SER A 520 132.13 -70.42 29.10
N VAL A 521 132.98 -70.37 30.13
CA VAL A 521 134.36 -69.89 30.03
C VAL A 521 135.25 -71.02 29.53
N ASP A 522 136.08 -70.79 28.49
CA ASP A 522 136.97 -71.82 27.95
C ASP A 522 137.90 -72.38 29.05
N ARG A 523 137.80 -73.70 29.27
CA ARG A 523 138.63 -74.46 30.21
C ARG A 523 140.13 -74.20 30.02
N ARG A 524 140.60 -73.89 28.80
CA ARG A 524 142.00 -73.52 28.54
C ARG A 524 142.39 -72.20 29.20
N ILE A 525 141.49 -71.22 29.23
CA ILE A 525 141.70 -69.93 29.91
C ILE A 525 141.77 -70.16 31.43
N VAL A 526 140.82 -70.94 31.98
CA VAL A 526 140.78 -71.28 33.41
C VAL A 526 142.05 -72.03 33.86
N ILE A 527 142.46 -73.05 33.09
CA ILE A 527 143.72 -73.78 33.35
C ILE A 527 144.93 -72.83 33.28
N LYS A 528 144.99 -71.96 32.26
CA LYS A 528 146.11 -71.03 32.10
C LYS A 528 146.21 -70.03 33.26
N LEU A 529 145.07 -69.53 33.75
CA LEU A 529 145.01 -68.66 34.94
C LEU A 529 145.50 -69.38 36.21
N LEU A 530 145.04 -70.61 36.46
CA LEU A 530 145.53 -71.43 37.58
C LEU A 530 147.05 -71.70 37.49
N VAL A 531 147.53 -72.04 36.31
CA VAL A 531 148.97 -72.27 36.07
C VAL A 531 149.78 -70.99 36.29
N THR A 532 149.33 -69.82 35.82
CA THR A 532 150.03 -68.55 36.07
C THR A 532 149.97 -68.11 37.53
N TYR A 533 148.89 -68.42 38.26
CA TYR A 533 148.78 -68.15 39.69
C TYR A 533 149.83 -68.93 40.51
N PHE A 534 149.98 -70.23 40.27
CA PHE A 534 151.03 -71.03 40.92
C PHE A 534 152.44 -70.66 40.45
N GLN A 535 152.65 -70.40 39.15
CA GLN A 535 153.97 -70.06 38.61
C GLN A 535 154.50 -68.68 39.07
N ARG A 536 153.63 -67.75 39.48
CA ARG A 536 154.01 -66.38 39.88
C ARG A 536 153.86 -66.15 41.39
N ASN A 537 154.15 -67.17 42.21
CA ASN A 537 154.09 -67.12 43.67
C ASN A 537 152.77 -66.52 44.20
N HIS A 538 151.63 -67.06 43.77
CA HIS A 538 150.29 -66.71 44.25
C HIS A 538 149.90 -65.24 44.05
N SER A 539 150.22 -64.64 42.89
CA SER A 539 149.97 -63.22 42.64
C SER A 539 148.48 -62.82 42.73
N LYS A 540 148.19 -61.82 43.56
CA LYS A 540 146.82 -61.37 43.87
C LYS A 540 146.04 -60.86 42.65
N GLU A 541 146.74 -60.28 41.67
CA GLU A 541 146.15 -59.79 40.42
C GLU A 541 145.55 -60.92 39.57
N VAL A 542 146.21 -62.09 39.52
CA VAL A 542 145.69 -63.25 38.79
C VAL A 542 144.47 -63.84 39.51
N LEU A 543 144.48 -63.83 40.85
CA LEU A 543 143.32 -64.26 41.65
C LEU A 543 142.11 -63.33 41.46
N ASP A 544 142.31 -62.01 41.43
CA ASP A 544 141.26 -61.03 41.13
C ASP A 544 140.72 -61.17 39.68
N LEU A 545 141.60 -61.43 38.71
CA LEU A 545 141.18 -61.72 37.34
C LEU A 545 140.38 -63.03 37.25
N MET A 546 140.76 -64.07 38.00
CA MET A 546 139.99 -65.31 38.12
C MET A 546 138.61 -65.08 38.75
N VAL A 547 138.53 -64.33 39.85
CA VAL A 547 137.26 -63.93 40.48
C VAL A 547 136.32 -63.27 39.47
N ARG A 548 136.86 -62.35 38.65
CA ARG A 548 136.09 -61.58 37.66
C ARG A 548 135.70 -62.41 36.43
N MET A 549 136.56 -63.33 35.96
CA MET A 549 136.27 -64.16 34.79
C MET A 549 135.44 -65.41 35.09
N LEU A 550 135.54 -65.99 36.29
CA LEU A 550 134.73 -67.15 36.70
C LEU A 550 133.46 -66.76 37.47
N GLY A 551 133.17 -65.47 37.62
CA GLY A 551 131.93 -64.99 38.24
C GLY A 551 131.73 -65.43 39.69
N PHE A 552 132.82 -65.51 40.48
CA PHE A 552 132.73 -65.97 41.87
C PHE A 552 131.77 -65.09 42.70
N SER A 553 130.89 -65.73 43.48
CA SER A 553 129.98 -65.03 44.39
C SER A 553 130.73 -64.31 45.51
N GLU A 554 130.12 -63.30 46.12
CA GLU A 554 130.77 -62.44 47.12
C GLU A 554 131.24 -63.24 48.35
N GLU A 555 130.51 -64.30 48.72
CA GLU A 555 130.84 -65.22 49.81
C GLU A 555 132.13 -66.02 49.53
N ASP A 556 132.39 -66.36 48.26
CA ASP A 556 133.58 -67.11 47.87
C ASP A 556 134.80 -66.20 47.67
N LYS A 557 134.60 -64.94 47.25
CA LYS A 557 135.64 -63.90 47.33
C LYS A 557 136.13 -63.72 48.76
N GLN A 558 135.21 -63.71 49.72
CA GLN A 558 135.51 -63.64 51.15
C GLN A 558 136.29 -64.86 51.67
N ARG A 559 136.02 -66.06 51.15
CA ARG A 559 136.78 -67.28 51.51
C ARG A 559 138.20 -67.31 50.95
N ILE A 560 138.51 -66.56 49.89
CA ILE A 560 139.84 -66.54 49.23
C ILE A 560 140.65 -65.24 49.45
N GLY A 561 140.23 -64.39 50.39
CA GLY A 561 141.05 -63.26 50.88
C GLY A 561 140.87 -61.91 50.16
N SER A 562 139.74 -61.71 49.45
CA SER A 562 139.35 -60.41 48.89
C SER A 562 138.02 -59.95 49.50
N ALA A 563 137.96 -58.71 49.97
CA ALA A 563 136.85 -58.23 50.80
C ALA A 563 136.44 -56.78 50.50
N GLN A 564 135.14 -56.51 50.71
CA GLN A 564 134.48 -55.21 50.91
C GLN A 564 134.46 -54.19 49.75
N SER A 565 133.25 -53.93 49.23
CA SER A 565 132.77 -52.55 48.97
C SER A 565 131.23 -52.52 49.08
N ASN A 566 130.65 -51.32 49.27
CA ASN A 566 129.25 -51.11 49.69
C ASN A 566 128.51 -50.08 48.81
N VAL A 567 127.16 -50.12 48.83
CA VAL A 567 126.21 -49.01 48.47
C VAL A 567 126.16 -48.61 46.97
N GLY A 568 125.04 -48.15 46.37
CA GLY A 568 123.65 -47.90 46.82
C GLY A 568 123.03 -46.66 46.10
N LYS A 569 121.94 -46.07 46.64
CA LYS A 569 121.29 -44.76 46.27
C LYS A 569 120.46 -44.65 44.95
N VAL A 570 119.55 -43.67 44.72
CA VAL A 570 118.49 -43.00 45.59
C VAL A 570 117.54 -42.04 44.78
N VAL A 571 116.21 -42.17 44.96
CA VAL A 571 115.03 -41.27 44.63
C VAL A 571 115.05 -40.48 43.28
N VAL A 572 114.45 -39.30 42.94
CA VAL A 572 113.75 -38.15 43.61
C VAL A 572 112.63 -37.49 42.72
N ARG A 573 111.87 -36.51 43.27
CA ARG A 573 111.02 -35.42 42.67
C ARG A 573 111.44 -34.93 41.25
N GLY A 574 110.62 -34.39 40.32
CA GLY A 574 109.50 -33.41 40.37
C GLY A 574 109.77 -32.28 39.32
N VAL A 575 109.01 -31.20 39.05
CA VAL A 575 107.67 -30.66 39.46
C VAL A 575 107.20 -29.61 38.38
N LEU A 576 105.87 -29.41 38.19
CA LEU A 576 105.18 -28.26 37.52
C LEU A 576 105.27 -28.09 35.97
N GLY A 577 104.19 -27.59 35.32
CA GLY A 577 104.22 -27.13 33.91
C GLY A 577 102.88 -26.95 33.15
N LEU A 578 102.42 -25.70 33.01
CA LEU A 578 101.55 -25.14 31.95
C LEU A 578 102.35 -23.97 31.28
N PRO A 579 102.07 -23.40 30.07
CA PRO A 579 100.83 -23.48 29.25
C PRO A 579 100.99 -23.51 27.69
N GLY A 580 99.88 -23.79 26.97
CA GLY A 580 99.46 -23.06 25.74
C GLY A 580 100.08 -23.35 24.35
N ARG A 581 99.39 -22.87 23.29
CA ARG A 581 99.66 -22.99 21.83
C ARG A 581 99.52 -24.44 21.28
N LEU A 582 99.23 -24.68 19.98
CA LEU A 582 99.58 -23.96 18.73
C LEU A 582 98.41 -23.57 17.80
N VAL A 583 98.75 -22.76 16.78
CA VAL A 583 97.94 -22.30 15.64
C VAL A 583 98.77 -22.51 14.36
N GLY A 584 98.14 -22.88 13.22
CA GLY A 584 98.67 -22.58 11.86
C GLY A 584 98.70 -23.74 10.83
N GLY A 585 98.52 -23.41 9.54
CA GLY A 585 98.53 -24.34 8.38
C GLY A 585 97.11 -24.70 7.89
N LEU A 586 96.45 -24.10 6.89
CA LEU A 586 96.81 -23.52 5.57
C LEU A 586 97.33 -24.54 4.53
N VAL A 587 96.56 -24.75 3.45
CA VAL A 587 96.96 -24.58 2.02
C VAL A 587 95.81 -24.95 1.04
N GLY A 588 95.50 -24.06 0.09
CA GLY A 588 94.78 -24.32 -1.19
C GLY A 588 93.25 -24.56 -1.17
N GLY A 589 92.43 -23.95 -2.03
CA GLY A 589 92.69 -22.87 -3.00
C GLY A 589 91.47 -22.56 -3.92
N ASN A 590 91.22 -21.27 -4.17
CA ASN A 590 90.36 -20.55 -5.16
C ASN A 590 89.41 -21.36 -6.11
N SER A 591 88.21 -20.88 -6.47
CA SER A 591 87.94 -19.52 -6.97
C SER A 591 86.47 -19.05 -6.85
N ALA A 592 86.28 -18.00 -6.04
CA ALA A 592 85.63 -16.70 -6.32
C ALA A 592 84.28 -16.59 -7.07
N GLY A 593 83.32 -15.93 -6.40
CA GLY A 593 82.10 -15.35 -6.99
C GLY A 593 81.44 -14.31 -6.06
N LYS A 594 81.38 -13.05 -6.50
CA LYS A 594 80.61 -11.95 -5.88
C LYS A 594 79.11 -12.12 -6.19
N SER A 595 78.13 -11.53 -5.47
CA SER A 595 78.05 -10.96 -4.11
C SER A 595 76.62 -10.41 -3.90
N THR A 596 75.96 -10.64 -2.77
CA THR A 596 74.63 -10.04 -2.49
C THR A 596 74.40 -9.74 -1.00
N HIS A 597 73.32 -9.00 -0.71
CA HIS A 597 73.07 -8.26 0.53
C HIS A 597 72.42 -9.12 1.65
N ALA A 598 72.95 -8.97 2.87
CA ALA A 598 72.22 -9.05 4.15
C ALA A 598 71.47 -10.38 4.48
N PRO A 599 70.77 -10.51 5.63
CA PRO A 599 71.45 -11.13 6.78
C PRO A 599 70.70 -12.35 7.34
N GLN A 600 71.44 -13.26 7.97
CA GLN A 600 70.93 -14.11 9.04
C GLN A 600 71.96 -14.19 10.16
N ASP A 601 71.50 -13.96 11.38
CA ASP A 601 72.35 -13.90 12.56
C ASP A 601 72.70 -15.32 13.04
N ASN A 602 74.00 -15.56 13.22
CA ASN A 602 74.47 -16.70 13.98
C ASN A 602 74.33 -16.39 15.48
N GLN A 603 73.09 -16.22 15.96
CA GLN A 603 72.82 -16.20 17.40
C GLN A 603 73.28 -17.54 17.97
N SER A 604 74.25 -17.48 18.87
CA SER A 604 74.84 -18.67 19.46
C SER A 604 73.80 -19.39 20.31
N PHE A 605 73.96 -20.70 20.49
CA PHE A 605 73.21 -21.45 21.51
C PHE A 605 73.38 -20.81 22.91
N ALA A 606 74.51 -20.13 23.16
CA ALA A 606 74.71 -19.33 24.36
C ALA A 606 73.78 -18.10 24.42
N ASP A 607 73.59 -17.38 23.31
CA ASP A 607 72.70 -16.20 23.25
C ASP A 607 71.24 -16.63 23.41
N LEU A 608 70.81 -17.72 22.77
CA LEU A 608 69.47 -18.30 22.95
C LEU A 608 69.22 -18.79 24.38
N TRP A 609 70.25 -19.24 25.11
CA TRP A 609 70.15 -19.56 26.54
C TRP A 609 70.13 -18.32 27.42
N VAL A 610 70.84 -17.25 27.05
CA VAL A 610 70.77 -15.95 27.73
C VAL A 610 69.38 -15.33 27.53
N ASP A 611 68.83 -15.34 26.32
CA ASP A 611 67.46 -14.89 26.03
C ASP A 611 66.41 -15.77 26.74
N PHE A 612 66.60 -17.09 26.81
CA PHE A 612 65.73 -17.97 27.59
C PHE A 612 65.76 -17.63 29.08
N LEU A 613 66.95 -17.43 29.67
CA LEU A 613 67.10 -17.07 31.09
C LEU A 613 66.55 -15.68 31.38
N LEU A 614 66.80 -14.70 30.51
CA LEU A 614 66.24 -13.34 30.59
C LEU A 614 64.71 -13.39 30.52
N LYS A 615 64.16 -14.13 29.56
CA LYS A 615 62.70 -14.28 29.39
C LYS A 615 62.05 -15.04 30.55
N GLU A 616 62.68 -16.09 31.07
CA GLU A 616 62.18 -16.79 32.27
C GLU A 616 62.26 -15.89 33.51
N THR A 617 63.26 -14.99 33.63
CA THR A 617 63.24 -13.96 34.68
C THR A 617 62.18 -12.89 34.44
N GLU A 618 61.96 -12.46 33.21
CA GLU A 618 60.96 -11.44 32.86
C GLU A 618 59.53 -11.96 33.06
N GLU A 619 59.23 -13.21 32.68
CA GLU A 619 57.93 -13.85 32.93
C GLU A 619 57.71 -14.08 34.44
N ARG A 620 58.75 -14.49 35.19
CA ARG A 620 58.69 -14.68 36.65
C ARG A 620 58.63 -13.35 37.43
N GLU A 621 59.03 -12.23 36.82
CA GLU A 621 58.80 -10.87 37.32
C GLU A 621 57.40 -10.36 36.95
N LYS A 622 56.96 -10.54 35.69
CA LYS A 622 55.60 -10.20 35.23
C LYS A 622 54.51 -10.94 36.02
N GLN A 623 54.72 -12.20 36.40
CA GLN A 623 53.81 -12.93 37.30
C GLN A 623 53.78 -12.33 38.70
N LYS A 624 54.93 -11.93 39.27
CA LYS A 624 54.94 -11.25 40.59
C LYS A 624 54.31 -9.86 40.53
N ALA A 625 54.51 -9.12 39.45
CA ALA A 625 53.92 -7.80 39.23
C ALA A 625 52.40 -7.89 39.03
N SER A 626 51.90 -8.87 38.26
CA SER A 626 50.46 -9.08 38.07
C SER A 626 49.79 -9.66 39.31
N GLU A 627 50.46 -10.55 40.07
CA GLU A 627 49.95 -11.04 41.36
C GLU A 627 49.93 -9.94 42.44
N ALA A 628 50.92 -9.03 42.45
CA ALA A 628 50.91 -7.85 43.31
C ALA A 628 49.79 -6.87 42.93
N ALA A 629 49.60 -6.59 41.63
CA ALA A 629 48.52 -5.74 41.15
C ALA A 629 47.13 -6.33 41.42
N ALA A 630 46.96 -7.66 41.29
CA ALA A 630 45.73 -8.36 41.62
C ALA A 630 45.41 -8.34 43.13
N ARG A 631 46.43 -8.25 44.00
CA ARG A 631 46.24 -8.10 45.45
C ARG A 631 45.81 -6.68 45.81
N LEU A 632 46.43 -5.65 45.21
CA LEU A 632 46.00 -4.25 45.40
C LEU A 632 44.54 -4.02 44.96
N SER A 633 44.11 -4.60 43.85
CA SER A 633 42.73 -4.43 43.36
C SER A 633 41.66 -5.16 44.19
N HIS A 634 42.05 -5.95 45.20
CA HIS A 634 41.13 -6.69 46.07
C HIS A 634 40.83 -6.01 47.41
N GLU A 635 41.64 -5.04 47.85
CA GLU A 635 41.42 -4.32 49.13
C GLU A 635 40.57 -3.03 48.99
N GLU A 636 40.46 -2.43 47.80
CA GLU A 636 39.77 -1.13 47.61
C GLU A 636 38.22 -1.23 47.52
N ASN A 637 37.66 -2.44 47.39
CA ASN A 637 36.23 -2.66 47.05
C ASN A 637 35.35 -3.27 48.18
N GLN A 638 35.75 -3.17 49.45
CA GLN A 638 34.95 -3.71 50.58
C GLN A 638 34.73 -2.74 51.76
N THR A 639 34.35 -1.48 51.50
CA THR A 639 33.67 -0.65 52.53
C THR A 639 32.52 0.22 51.98
N THR A 640 31.44 0.25 52.75
CA THR A 640 30.21 1.09 52.60
C THR A 640 29.28 0.78 51.42
N SER A 641 27.98 0.83 51.68
CA SER A 641 26.92 0.27 50.80
C SER A 641 25.64 1.11 50.87
N ARG A 642 24.91 1.23 49.75
CA ARG A 642 23.46 1.54 49.58
C ARG A 642 23.19 1.89 48.10
N SER A 643 22.16 1.41 47.39
CA SER A 643 21.03 0.52 47.73
C SER A 643 20.48 -0.23 46.50
N ALA A 644 19.87 -1.40 46.70
CA ALA A 644 18.73 -2.00 45.96
C ALA A 644 18.74 -1.96 44.39
N SER A 645 18.99 -3.06 43.67
CA SER A 645 18.10 -4.24 43.38
C SER A 645 16.95 -3.94 42.40
N ASN A 646 16.50 -4.82 41.49
CA ASN A 646 16.73 -6.27 41.26
C ASN A 646 16.21 -6.62 39.83
N LEU A 647 16.41 -7.79 39.19
CA LEU A 647 17.08 -9.06 39.52
C LEU A 647 18.29 -9.24 38.52
N GLN A 648 18.61 -10.34 37.79
CA GLN A 648 18.11 -11.73 37.64
C GLN A 648 19.17 -12.68 37.03
N ALA A 649 18.97 -14.00 37.20
CA ALA A 649 19.47 -15.16 36.45
C ALA A 649 20.96 -15.23 35.99
N SER A 650 21.69 -16.21 36.54
CA SER A 650 22.96 -16.74 36.01
C SER A 650 22.79 -18.17 35.46
N GLN A 651 23.80 -18.69 34.77
CA GLN A 651 23.83 -20.04 34.15
C GLN A 651 24.61 -21.07 35.01
N HIS A 652 25.09 -22.17 34.38
CA HIS A 652 26.11 -23.13 34.82
C HIS A 652 25.67 -24.18 35.88
N ILE A 653 26.07 -25.47 35.86
CA ILE A 653 26.95 -26.32 35.00
C ILE A 653 26.37 -27.75 34.92
N ALA A 654 26.48 -28.44 33.78
CA ALA A 654 26.99 -29.84 33.67
C ALA A 654 26.71 -30.50 32.29
N ASN A 655 27.69 -31.26 31.80
CA ASN A 655 27.61 -32.29 30.76
C ASN A 655 28.35 -33.52 31.36
N PRO A 656 28.09 -34.81 31.00
CA PRO A 656 28.14 -35.30 29.62
C PRO A 656 27.18 -36.49 29.26
N GLY A 657 27.22 -36.97 28.01
CA GLY A 657 27.12 -38.42 27.75
C GLY A 657 26.06 -38.95 26.78
N LEU A 658 26.44 -39.08 25.50
CA LEU A 658 26.18 -40.20 24.57
C LEU A 658 24.78 -40.89 24.44
N SER A 659 24.33 -40.95 23.17
CA SER A 659 23.64 -42.10 22.52
C SER A 659 22.09 -42.21 22.45
N THR A 660 21.64 -42.64 21.26
CA THR A 660 20.41 -43.39 20.90
C THR A 660 19.05 -42.66 20.74
N LYS A 661 18.40 -42.92 19.59
CA LYS A 661 16.95 -42.83 19.32
C LYS A 661 16.26 -44.15 19.78
N PRO A 662 14.91 -44.37 19.66
CA PRO A 662 13.78 -43.48 19.31
C PRO A 662 12.57 -43.62 20.30
N HIS A 663 11.39 -43.08 19.93
CA HIS A 663 10.04 -43.40 20.48
C HIS A 663 9.77 -42.92 21.94
N GLN A 664 8.53 -42.71 22.40
CA GLN A 664 7.21 -42.48 21.76
C GLN A 664 6.35 -41.61 22.71
N PHE A 665 5.18 -41.13 22.25
CA PHE A 665 4.02 -40.59 23.01
C PHE A 665 4.24 -39.89 24.36
N ASP A 666 3.74 -38.65 24.46
CA ASP A 666 2.61 -38.38 25.36
C ASP A 666 1.74 -37.21 24.87
N ARG A 667 0.45 -37.19 25.25
CA ARG A 667 -0.57 -36.15 24.93
C ARG A 667 -1.55 -36.08 26.10
N PRO A 668 -1.83 -34.89 26.66
CA PRO A 668 -3.20 -34.35 26.51
C PRO A 668 -3.25 -32.80 26.45
N ASP A 669 -4.42 -32.17 26.34
CA ASP A 669 -5.42 -32.26 25.25
C ASP A 669 -6.42 -31.10 25.39
N SER A 670 -6.56 -30.25 24.37
CA SER A 670 -7.66 -29.27 24.18
C SER A 670 -7.38 -28.48 22.89
N ASP A 671 -7.94 -28.84 21.74
CA ASP A 671 -9.29 -28.49 21.25
C ASP A 671 -9.57 -26.97 21.18
N GLU A 672 -9.22 -26.38 20.02
CA GLU A 672 -10.08 -25.38 19.35
C GLU A 672 -9.77 -25.37 17.84
N PHE A 673 -10.62 -24.71 17.03
CA PHE A 673 -10.63 -24.71 15.54
C PHE A 673 -10.96 -26.05 14.85
N ARG A 674 -12.26 -26.34 14.75
CA ARG A 674 -12.80 -27.34 13.81
C ARG A 674 -12.77 -26.84 12.36
N MET A 675 -12.38 -27.72 11.44
CA MET A 675 -12.62 -27.60 10.00
C MET A 675 -14.09 -27.87 9.65
N VAL A 676 -14.59 -27.27 8.57
CA VAL A 676 -15.84 -27.67 7.90
C VAL A 676 -15.50 -28.37 6.57
N PRO A 677 -15.84 -29.66 6.39
CA PRO A 677 -15.54 -30.41 5.16
C PRO A 677 -16.77 -30.61 4.26
N LEU A 678 -16.57 -30.63 2.94
CA LEU A 678 -17.45 -31.34 1.98
C LEU A 678 -16.63 -31.99 0.85
N ALA A 679 -17.24 -32.95 0.16
CA ALA A 679 -16.57 -34.08 -0.51
C ALA A 679 -16.67 -34.05 -2.06
N PRO A 680 -15.84 -34.84 -2.77
CA PRO A 680 -15.84 -34.92 -4.24
C PRO A 680 -16.82 -35.98 -4.79
N MET A 681 -17.23 -35.78 -6.06
CA MET A 681 -17.85 -36.74 -7.00
C MET A 681 -19.22 -37.36 -6.62
N TYR A 682 -20.21 -37.22 -7.49
CA TYR A 682 -20.66 -38.33 -8.37
C TYR A 682 -21.65 -37.84 -9.45
N THR A 683 -22.24 -38.76 -10.22
CA THR A 683 -22.69 -38.55 -11.61
C THR A 683 -24.17 -38.84 -11.88
N SER A 684 -24.80 -37.99 -12.70
CA SER A 684 -25.68 -38.35 -13.83
C SER A 684 -27.07 -39.00 -13.61
N MET A 685 -28.05 -38.41 -14.33
CA MET A 685 -29.33 -38.96 -14.83
C MET A 685 -30.61 -39.08 -13.96
N GLN A 686 -31.71 -38.81 -14.68
CA GLN A 686 -33.09 -39.32 -14.59
C GLN A 686 -34.09 -38.79 -13.53
N THR A 687 -35.02 -37.98 -14.06
CA THR A 687 -36.48 -37.96 -13.79
C THR A 687 -37.10 -39.37 -13.88
N PRO A 688 -38.26 -39.68 -13.20
CA PRO A 688 -39.53 -38.96 -13.43
C PRO A 688 -40.55 -38.85 -12.26
N LEU A 689 -41.57 -38.02 -12.54
CA LEU A 689 -42.95 -37.97 -12.00
C LEU A 689 -43.26 -38.58 -10.62
N LYS A 690 -43.88 -37.76 -9.77
CA LYS A 690 -45.34 -37.85 -9.61
C LYS A 690 -45.97 -36.48 -9.37
#